data_AF-A0A3C1UFV5-F1
#
_entry.id   AF-A0A3C1UFV5-F1
#
_cell.length_a   1.000
_cell.length_b   1.000
_cell.length_c   1.000
_cell.angle_alpha   90.00
_cell.angle_beta   90.00
_cell.angle_gamma   90.00
#
_symmetry.space_group_name_H-M   'P 1'
#
loop_
_entity.id
_entity.type
_entity.pdbx_description
1 polymer ?
#
loop_
_entity_poly.entity_id
_entity_poly.type
_entity_poly.pdbx_seq_one_letter_code
_entity_poly.pdbx_strand_id
1 'polypeptide(L)'
;MKDGITYKEDISPLMDDMFFVFNDLLRLCIDSNSSGESFKLFPTDKYISFPKFNDKWNNKFGKIRDAAKKYSPTISWHVIRTYIKGWNSNKIMTPEEYANIGEKNQTVSLETFKLIYQEVWQKWYSQMESVWDDQDIVRFCLEHNLIDDRYSAVFCDESQDFTRTEIDFILKLSSFSNRSLQHVNEITKLPFVFAGDEFQTLNPTGFSWASLSSYFTESLCKSTGLEKIPIPDPIELSENFRSTRQIVKLANRVQLLRASRFGEYSNPQIPYFSKDGNSVYCVSPANKFIFDKLKEKHVILIVPAADGESVEKYISKTPLKGLIEFEEGIPQGITILTPTQAKGLEYPNVAIYGFNCDGQNSQLKLGNLLEWFSNPTDDSISDIELKYQISNAYVAVTRACSNLYILDDFNDGSFWTFAFNHDDPKMEAQIKLLQERMFSRLSNSQQEHWMSREDTVTGEDLSSEERLKRNLGWIDNMPEGIDITDENLSYLVEEEHRNDLENRAEALHDPKLMRQAACIYKSAGSKNKKDEARCKKDEARCKAKAFYFEEDYRQSAEWFERAEDYDSAVENYWILLNSHPDKSIISQIARLRDHSQNIKVRLCVMCANPSVRNLKLAIDDTLTALDTNKNEHATIEAWQFVLNYMLQKIQPKKNDGTRDMPIITEKRHQLSEHDINLNISKLASLAFHIGSLDHAIALWEEMDKSNRPAEYFHAKLRTLKYPATIQFYEGTRDEDWRELLIQEYRKNPNVKLEVSQKSVIASVIKSIGTRDEYLKILPFILRVAHNKELSLSELNDSDKFECELNKTALNALIEARYTDLSNWKRPKDKFISPEAAPLFDAIEAIKRMREENFIDYLNRSLKAMKVIDFGKRYNSFSRKATSKLVFLELGKVFESRDTFIDSIRYYEWAMNQSDDESFKRAIGIR
;
A
#
# COMPACT_ATOMS: atom_id res chain seq x y z
N MET A 1 43.27 1.79 -15.42
CA MET A 1 41.99 1.54 -16.13
C MET A 1 42.15 0.23 -16.87
N LYS A 2 41.19 -0.69 -16.81
CA LYS A 2 41.23 -1.90 -17.65
C LYS A 2 41.14 -1.45 -19.11
N ASP A 3 42.02 -1.95 -19.97
CA ASP A 3 41.86 -1.81 -21.41
C ASP A 3 40.62 -2.60 -21.84
N GLY A 4 39.66 -1.93 -22.48
CA GLY A 4 38.46 -2.54 -23.06
C GLY A 4 37.22 -2.53 -22.15
N ILE A 5 36.67 -1.34 -21.88
CA ILE A 5 35.28 -1.22 -21.39
C ILE A 5 34.37 -1.46 -22.60
N THR A 6 33.48 -2.45 -22.51
CA THR A 6 32.46 -2.71 -23.54
C THR A 6 31.08 -2.31 -23.03
N TYR A 7 30.26 -1.70 -23.88
CA TYR A 7 28.92 -1.26 -23.48
C TYR A 7 28.09 -2.42 -22.93
N LYS A 8 28.14 -3.61 -23.55
CA LYS A 8 27.25 -4.72 -23.19
C LYS A 8 27.61 -5.42 -21.88
N GLU A 9 28.89 -5.56 -21.56
CA GLU A 9 29.34 -6.28 -20.36
C GLU A 9 29.57 -5.34 -19.17
N ASP A 10 30.03 -4.12 -19.40
CA ASP A 10 30.47 -3.22 -18.34
C ASP A 10 29.49 -2.06 -18.07
N ILE A 11 28.75 -1.57 -19.09
CA ILE A 11 27.89 -0.37 -18.96
C ILE A 11 26.40 -0.74 -18.85
N SER A 12 25.90 -1.56 -19.78
CA SER A 12 24.49 -1.93 -19.88
C SER A 12 23.94 -2.53 -18.58
N PRO A 13 24.67 -3.39 -17.84
CA PRO A 13 24.17 -3.90 -16.56
C PRO A 13 24.06 -2.84 -15.47
N LEU A 14 24.76 -1.70 -15.60
CA LEU A 14 24.73 -0.60 -14.64
C LEU A 14 23.64 0.44 -14.97
N MET A 15 23.07 0.43 -16.18
CA MET A 15 22.11 1.46 -16.60
C MET A 15 20.84 1.46 -15.75
N ASP A 16 20.36 0.28 -15.37
CA ASP A 16 19.17 0.13 -14.52
C ASP A 16 19.37 0.71 -13.11
N ASP A 17 20.63 0.81 -12.66
CA ASP A 17 21.02 1.39 -11.36
C ASP A 17 21.44 2.87 -11.46
N MET A 18 21.41 3.46 -12.67
CA MET A 18 21.85 4.84 -12.94
C MET A 18 20.73 5.75 -13.44
N PHE A 19 19.74 5.21 -14.15
CA PHE A 19 18.60 5.97 -14.68
C PHE A 19 17.33 5.56 -13.96
N PHE A 20 16.68 6.54 -13.32
CA PHE A 20 15.48 6.28 -12.56
C PHE A 20 14.34 7.18 -13.04
N VAL A 21 13.16 6.59 -13.19
CA VAL A 21 11.92 7.36 -13.12
C VAL A 21 11.77 7.83 -11.67
N PHE A 22 11.46 9.10 -11.46
CA PHE A 22 11.48 9.72 -10.12
C PHE A 22 10.61 8.96 -9.10
N ASN A 23 9.42 8.48 -9.50
CA ASN A 23 8.53 7.71 -8.63
C ASN A 23 9.13 6.36 -8.22
N ASP A 24 9.78 5.66 -9.14
CA ASP A 24 10.43 4.37 -8.85
C ASP A 24 11.57 4.56 -7.83
N LEU A 25 12.34 5.65 -7.95
CA LEU A 25 13.37 6.01 -6.99
C LEU A 25 12.80 6.23 -5.58
N LEU A 26 11.64 6.89 -5.47
CA LEU A 26 10.97 7.12 -4.18
C LEU A 26 10.57 5.81 -3.51
N ARG A 27 9.99 4.88 -4.28
CA ARG A 27 9.61 3.55 -3.78
C ARG A 27 10.84 2.75 -3.34
N LEU A 28 11.91 2.79 -4.13
CA LEU A 28 13.18 2.14 -3.79
C LEU A 28 13.75 2.64 -2.46
N CYS A 29 13.61 3.93 -2.13
CA CYS A 29 14.02 4.49 -0.84
C CYS A 29 13.17 3.99 0.33
N ILE A 30 11.86 3.78 0.15
CA ILE A 30 11.02 3.23 1.21
C ILE A 30 11.38 1.77 1.47
N ASP A 31 11.51 1.00 0.39
CA ASP A 31 11.71 -0.44 0.46
C ASP A 31 13.13 -0.85 0.87
N SER A 32 14.09 0.08 0.98
CA SER A 32 15.45 -0.25 1.40
C SER A 32 15.53 -0.74 2.85
N ASN A 33 14.61 -0.30 3.72
CA ASN A 33 14.57 -0.69 5.13
C ASN A 33 13.67 -1.90 5.40
N SER A 34 12.56 -2.02 4.68
CA SER A 34 11.62 -3.14 4.80
C SER A 34 11.04 -3.46 3.43
N SER A 35 11.30 -4.66 2.93
CA SER A 35 10.90 -5.08 1.59
C SER A 35 9.38 -5.04 1.44
N GLY A 36 8.87 -4.31 0.44
CA GLY A 36 7.44 -4.26 0.12
C GLY A 36 6.61 -3.33 0.99
N GLU A 37 7.24 -2.56 1.89
CA GLU A 37 6.57 -1.55 2.72
C GLU A 37 5.97 -0.42 1.87
N SER A 38 6.63 -0.04 0.77
CA SER A 38 6.15 1.00 -0.14
C SER A 38 4.78 0.67 -0.74
N PHE A 39 4.52 -0.60 -1.07
CA PHE A 39 3.24 -1.05 -1.62
C PHE A 39 2.16 -1.22 -0.57
N LYS A 40 2.52 -1.45 0.70
CA LYS A 40 1.56 -1.45 1.82
C LYS A 40 1.06 -0.03 2.12
N LEU A 41 1.97 0.94 2.11
CA LEU A 41 1.67 2.33 2.42
C LEU A 41 1.07 3.10 1.24
N PHE A 42 1.61 2.86 0.04
CA PHE A 42 1.24 3.53 -1.21
C PHE A 42 0.83 2.51 -2.28
N PRO A 43 -0.32 1.85 -2.12
CA PRO A 43 -0.79 0.85 -3.08
C PRO A 43 -1.22 1.52 -4.40
N THR A 44 -0.89 0.88 -5.52
CA THR A 44 -1.01 1.47 -6.87
C THR A 44 -2.44 1.82 -7.27
N ASP A 45 -3.44 1.07 -6.81
CA ASP A 45 -4.88 1.34 -7.05
C ASP A 45 -5.35 2.66 -6.40
N LYS A 46 -4.63 3.12 -5.38
CA LYS A 46 -4.94 4.37 -4.66
C LYS A 46 -4.24 5.60 -5.22
N TYR A 47 -3.36 5.43 -6.20
CA TYR A 47 -2.66 6.54 -6.84
C TYR A 47 -3.63 7.46 -7.59
N ILE A 48 -3.48 8.76 -7.40
CA ILE A 48 -4.23 9.81 -8.09
C ILE A 48 -3.32 10.54 -9.07
N SER A 49 -3.45 10.21 -10.35
CA SER A 49 -2.95 11.03 -11.46
C SER A 49 -3.88 12.23 -11.71
N PHE A 50 -3.43 13.23 -12.45
CA PHE A 50 -4.29 14.36 -12.83
C PHE A 50 -5.57 13.92 -13.56
N PRO A 51 -5.54 12.99 -14.55
CA PRO A 51 -6.75 12.44 -15.15
C PRO A 51 -7.74 11.88 -14.11
N LYS A 52 -7.26 11.05 -13.17
CA LYS A 52 -8.09 10.49 -12.08
C LYS A 52 -8.65 11.59 -11.17
N PHE A 53 -7.83 12.59 -10.81
CA PHE A 53 -8.27 13.73 -10.00
C PHE A 53 -9.38 14.51 -10.70
N ASN A 54 -9.20 14.80 -11.98
CA ASN A 54 -10.09 15.57 -12.81
C ASN A 54 -11.46 14.87 -13.00
N ASP A 55 -11.48 13.56 -13.24
CA ASP A 55 -12.73 12.79 -13.28
C ASP A 55 -13.47 12.84 -11.94
N LYS A 56 -12.76 12.65 -10.82
CA LYS A 56 -13.32 12.78 -9.47
C LYS A 56 -13.83 14.20 -9.20
N TRP A 57 -13.10 15.23 -9.64
CA TRP A 57 -13.47 16.63 -9.50
C TRP A 57 -14.75 16.93 -10.29
N ASN A 58 -14.86 16.48 -11.54
CA ASN A 58 -16.05 16.68 -12.37
C ASN A 58 -17.28 16.00 -11.78
N ASN A 59 -17.12 14.80 -11.23
CA ASN A 59 -18.20 14.09 -10.54
C ASN A 59 -18.70 14.86 -9.30
N LYS A 60 -17.80 15.56 -8.59
CA LYS A 60 -18.12 16.30 -7.36
C LYS A 60 -18.63 17.71 -7.63
N PHE A 61 -17.92 18.49 -8.44
CA PHE A 61 -18.12 19.93 -8.63
C PHE A 61 -18.63 20.31 -10.01
N GLY A 62 -18.60 19.40 -11.00
CA GLY A 62 -18.96 19.72 -12.39
C GLY A 62 -20.41 20.17 -12.60
N LYS A 63 -21.30 19.91 -11.62
CA LYS A 63 -22.70 20.38 -11.61
C LYS A 63 -22.89 21.74 -10.92
N ILE A 64 -21.86 22.24 -10.22
CA ILE A 64 -21.93 23.49 -9.47
C ILE A 64 -21.70 24.65 -10.44
N ARG A 65 -22.63 25.60 -10.46
CA ARG A 65 -22.54 26.80 -11.30
C ARG A 65 -21.29 27.61 -10.94
N ASP A 66 -20.52 27.99 -11.95
CA ASP A 66 -19.27 28.77 -11.86
C ASP A 66 -18.09 28.09 -11.13
N ALA A 67 -18.20 26.84 -10.68
CA ALA A 67 -17.08 26.12 -10.05
C ALA A 67 -15.87 26.01 -10.98
N ALA A 68 -16.09 25.60 -12.23
CA ALA A 68 -15.05 25.50 -13.25
C ALA A 68 -14.36 26.84 -13.56
N LYS A 69 -15.05 27.97 -13.35
CA LYS A 69 -14.49 29.31 -13.55
C LYS A 69 -13.67 29.79 -12.34
N LYS A 70 -14.07 29.42 -11.13
CA LYS A 70 -13.46 29.94 -9.89
C LYS A 70 -12.35 29.03 -9.34
N TYR A 71 -12.47 27.73 -9.50
CA TYR A 71 -11.56 26.72 -8.98
C TYR A 71 -11.57 25.47 -9.87
N SER A 72 -11.20 25.64 -11.13
CA SER A 72 -11.11 24.54 -12.11
C SER A 72 -10.27 23.36 -11.60
N PRO A 73 -10.45 22.13 -12.13
CA PRO A 73 -9.63 20.99 -11.74
C PRO A 73 -8.13 21.28 -11.90
N THR A 74 -7.72 21.97 -12.96
CA THR A 74 -6.33 22.36 -13.25
C THR A 74 -5.76 23.29 -12.19
N ILE A 75 -6.44 24.40 -11.91
CA ILE A 75 -5.96 25.39 -10.93
C ILE A 75 -5.98 24.76 -9.52
N SER A 76 -6.98 23.93 -9.23
CA SER A 76 -7.06 23.20 -7.96
C SER A 76 -5.89 22.23 -7.79
N TRP A 77 -5.59 21.43 -8.82
CA TRP A 77 -4.48 20.48 -8.81
C TRP A 77 -3.14 21.19 -8.67
N HIS A 78 -2.94 22.28 -9.41
CA HIS A 78 -1.75 23.15 -9.30
C HIS A 78 -1.57 23.69 -7.89
N VAL A 79 -2.62 24.28 -7.30
CA VAL A 79 -2.54 24.82 -5.93
C VAL A 79 -2.25 23.72 -4.92
N ILE A 80 -2.87 22.54 -5.06
CA ILE A 80 -2.67 21.42 -4.15
C ILE A 80 -1.23 20.90 -4.24
N ARG A 81 -0.74 20.61 -5.45
CA ARG A 81 0.59 20.01 -5.65
C ARG A 81 1.71 21.01 -5.41
N THR A 82 1.66 22.20 -5.99
CA THR A 82 2.75 23.17 -5.95
C THR A 82 2.87 23.87 -4.60
N TYR A 83 1.74 24.26 -4.01
CA TYR A 83 1.73 25.12 -2.82
C TYR A 83 1.35 24.36 -1.55
N ILE A 84 0.17 23.73 -1.52
CA ILE A 84 -0.35 23.09 -0.30
C ILE A 84 0.56 21.96 0.15
N LYS A 85 0.88 21.01 -0.74
CA LYS A 85 1.74 19.86 -0.44
C LYS A 85 3.22 20.09 -0.77
N GLY A 86 3.52 20.73 -1.91
CA GLY A 86 4.86 20.77 -2.49
C GLY A 86 5.74 21.96 -2.12
N TRP A 87 5.26 22.94 -1.34
CA TRP A 87 6.05 24.12 -0.99
C TRP A 87 7.06 23.89 0.14
N ASN A 88 6.68 23.11 1.15
CA ASN A 88 7.50 22.87 2.33
C ASN A 88 7.37 21.41 2.77
N SER A 89 8.50 20.71 2.88
CA SER A 89 8.52 19.29 3.24
C SER A 89 7.87 18.96 4.58
N ASN A 90 7.90 19.88 5.55
CA ASN A 90 7.54 19.60 6.94
C ASN A 90 6.13 20.06 7.31
N LYS A 91 5.47 20.85 6.46
CA LYS A 91 4.17 21.44 6.76
C LYS A 91 3.34 21.67 5.49
N ILE A 92 2.02 21.48 5.62
CA ILE A 92 1.04 21.90 4.63
C ILE A 92 0.85 23.42 4.68
N MET A 93 0.94 24.08 3.52
CA MET A 93 0.78 25.53 3.42
C MET A 93 -0.65 25.99 3.71
N THR A 94 -0.79 26.97 4.61
CA THR A 94 -2.08 27.63 4.88
C THR A 94 -2.25 28.93 4.09
N PRO A 95 -3.47 29.48 3.96
CA PRO A 95 -3.69 30.75 3.28
C PRO A 95 -2.92 31.93 3.89
N GLU A 96 -2.71 31.95 5.20
CA GLU A 96 -1.92 32.98 5.89
C GLU A 96 -0.44 32.90 5.50
N GLU A 97 0.08 31.70 5.32
CA GLU A 97 1.46 31.48 4.88
C GLU A 97 1.63 31.81 3.41
N TYR A 98 0.68 31.42 2.56
CA TYR A 98 0.68 31.77 1.15
C TYR A 98 0.74 33.29 0.94
N ALA A 99 0.07 34.08 1.78
CA ALA A 99 0.14 35.54 1.72
C ALA A 99 1.57 36.09 1.95
N ASN A 100 2.46 35.34 2.61
CA ASN A 100 3.79 35.77 3.02
C ASN A 100 4.93 35.23 2.14
N ILE A 101 4.67 34.43 1.11
CA ILE A 101 5.74 33.85 0.26
C ILE A 101 6.37 34.84 -0.75
N GLY A 102 5.87 36.08 -0.77
CA GLY A 102 6.28 37.14 -1.68
C GLY A 102 5.57 37.07 -3.04
N GLU A 103 5.25 38.23 -3.61
CA GLU A 103 4.44 38.34 -4.85
C GLU A 103 5.05 37.59 -6.04
N LYS A 104 6.38 37.56 -6.16
CA LYS A 104 7.08 36.86 -7.24
C LYS A 104 6.88 35.35 -7.26
N ASN A 105 6.47 34.78 -6.12
CA ASN A 105 6.25 33.35 -5.94
C ASN A 105 4.77 32.95 -5.99
N GLN A 106 3.85 33.92 -6.04
CA GLN A 106 2.41 33.70 -6.07
C GLN A 106 1.92 33.66 -7.53
N THR A 107 1.41 32.51 -7.97
CA THR A 107 0.86 32.36 -9.34
C THR A 107 -0.65 32.54 -9.38
N VAL A 108 -1.33 32.52 -8.23
CA VAL A 108 -2.78 32.71 -8.10
C VAL A 108 -3.10 33.76 -7.05
N SER A 109 -4.26 34.40 -7.16
CA SER A 109 -4.72 35.36 -6.15
C SER A 109 -4.86 34.70 -4.78
N LEU A 110 -4.66 35.48 -3.72
CA LEU A 110 -4.92 34.99 -2.36
C LEU A 110 -6.38 34.55 -2.18
N GLU A 111 -7.33 35.18 -2.87
CA GLU A 111 -8.75 34.81 -2.82
C GLU A 111 -9.00 33.44 -3.49
N THR A 112 -8.40 33.22 -4.66
CA THR A 112 -8.45 31.94 -5.38
C THR A 112 -7.81 30.84 -4.55
N PHE A 113 -6.64 31.09 -3.96
CA PHE A 113 -5.98 30.14 -3.07
C PHE A 113 -6.87 29.77 -1.87
N LYS A 114 -7.43 30.78 -1.18
CA LYS A 114 -8.35 30.56 -0.05
C LYS A 114 -9.55 29.71 -0.44
N LEU A 115 -10.15 30.00 -1.60
CA LEU A 115 -11.31 29.27 -2.09
C LEU A 115 -10.99 27.80 -2.38
N ILE A 116 -9.87 27.53 -3.05
CA ILE A 116 -9.42 26.16 -3.34
C ILE A 116 -9.06 25.42 -2.05
N TYR A 117 -8.32 26.08 -1.15
CA TYR A 117 -7.94 25.52 0.14
C TYR A 117 -9.18 25.07 0.93
N GLN A 118 -10.23 25.89 0.96
CA GLN A 118 -11.45 25.60 1.71
C GLN A 118 -12.35 24.59 1.00
N GLU A 119 -12.74 24.84 -0.26
CA GLU A 119 -13.76 24.05 -0.95
C GLU A 119 -13.24 22.74 -1.52
N VAL A 120 -12.01 22.73 -2.03
CA VAL A 120 -11.45 21.58 -2.73
C VAL A 120 -10.53 20.77 -1.82
N TRP A 121 -9.53 21.40 -1.20
CA TRP A 121 -8.57 20.71 -0.35
C TRP A 121 -9.21 20.24 0.97
N GLN A 122 -9.65 21.17 1.83
CA GLN A 122 -10.09 20.88 3.19
C GLN A 122 -11.41 20.09 3.24
N LYS A 123 -12.41 20.50 2.45
CA LYS A 123 -13.75 19.87 2.48
C LYS A 123 -13.86 18.56 1.69
N TRP A 124 -12.92 18.26 0.79
CA TRP A 124 -13.08 17.15 -0.15
C TRP A 124 -11.83 16.31 -0.34
N TYR A 125 -10.77 16.84 -0.96
CA TYR A 125 -9.62 16.03 -1.40
C TYR A 125 -8.85 15.44 -0.21
N SER A 126 -8.59 16.23 0.84
CA SER A 126 -7.94 15.76 2.08
C SER A 126 -8.77 14.79 2.92
N GLN A 127 -10.08 14.69 2.66
CA GLN A 127 -10.99 13.79 3.37
C GLN A 127 -11.19 12.45 2.66
N MET A 128 -10.59 12.29 1.47
CA MET A 128 -10.65 11.02 0.76
C MET A 128 -9.82 9.96 1.50
N GLU A 129 -10.43 8.83 1.82
CA GLU A 129 -9.73 7.73 2.48
C GLU A 129 -8.67 7.11 1.55
N SER A 130 -7.44 7.05 2.07
CA SER A 130 -6.34 6.25 1.54
C SER A 130 -5.92 6.54 0.09
N VAL A 131 -6.21 7.72 -0.46
CA VAL A 131 -5.67 8.15 -1.76
C VAL A 131 -4.35 8.89 -1.58
N TRP A 132 -3.48 8.81 -2.58
CA TRP A 132 -2.17 9.47 -2.55
C TRP A 132 -1.74 9.94 -3.95
N ASP A 133 -0.89 10.96 -3.99
CA ASP A 133 -0.21 11.46 -5.20
C ASP A 133 1.32 11.54 -4.98
N ASP A 134 2.07 11.94 -6.01
CA ASP A 134 3.54 11.95 -5.93
C ASP A 134 4.07 12.82 -4.78
N GLN A 135 3.36 13.89 -4.37
CA GLN A 135 3.83 14.71 -3.25
C GLN A 135 3.76 13.96 -1.93
N ASP A 136 2.78 13.07 -1.75
CA ASP A 136 2.59 12.33 -0.49
C ASP A 136 3.75 11.35 -0.24
N ILE A 137 4.19 10.64 -1.28
CA ILE A 137 5.32 9.70 -1.19
C ILE A 137 6.65 10.45 -0.97
N VAL A 138 6.88 11.59 -1.63
CA VAL A 138 8.08 12.42 -1.42
C VAL A 138 8.14 12.93 0.01
N ARG A 139 7.02 13.48 0.52
CA ARG A 139 6.93 13.95 1.90
C ARG A 139 7.16 12.84 2.89
N PHE A 140 6.58 11.66 2.67
CA PHE A 140 6.79 10.50 3.52
C PHE A 140 8.26 10.11 3.62
N CYS A 141 8.97 10.01 2.49
CA CYS A 141 10.41 9.74 2.45
C CYS A 141 11.23 10.78 3.23
N LEU A 142 10.87 12.07 3.10
CA LEU A 142 11.52 13.17 3.80
C LEU A 142 11.25 13.17 5.32
N GLU A 143 10.01 12.95 5.73
CA GLU A 143 9.54 12.94 7.12
C GLU A 143 10.13 11.75 7.90
N HIS A 144 10.25 10.58 7.27
CA HIS A 144 10.80 9.35 7.88
C HIS A 144 12.30 9.17 7.65
N ASN A 145 12.96 10.13 6.99
CA ASN A 145 14.40 10.11 6.69
C ASN A 145 14.86 8.80 5.99
N LEU A 146 14.11 8.38 4.97
CA LEU A 146 14.33 7.13 4.22
C LEU A 146 15.29 7.29 3.03
N ILE A 147 15.88 8.47 2.88
CA ILE A 147 16.68 8.83 1.71
C ILE A 147 18.14 8.48 1.98
N ASP A 148 18.69 7.62 1.13
CA ASP A 148 20.07 7.17 1.18
C ASP A 148 20.98 8.09 0.35
N ASP A 149 22.10 8.53 0.92
CA ASP A 149 23.02 9.51 0.34
C ASP A 149 24.05 8.84 -0.58
N ARG A 150 23.56 8.14 -1.60
CA ARG A 150 24.37 7.22 -2.43
C ARG A 150 24.86 7.78 -3.77
N TYR A 151 24.33 8.91 -4.24
CA TYR A 151 24.65 9.40 -5.59
C TYR A 151 25.77 10.46 -5.57
N SER A 152 26.84 10.16 -6.29
CA SER A 152 27.97 11.10 -6.46
C SER A 152 27.69 12.22 -7.44
N ALA A 153 26.71 12.08 -8.33
CA ALA A 153 26.26 13.12 -9.27
C ALA A 153 24.76 12.92 -9.56
N VAL A 154 24.02 14.00 -9.74
CA VAL A 154 22.57 13.97 -9.96
C VAL A 154 22.22 14.83 -11.17
N PHE A 155 21.59 14.20 -12.16
CA PHE A 155 21.11 14.84 -13.37
C PHE A 155 19.59 14.78 -13.39
N CYS A 156 18.96 15.93 -13.50
CA CYS A 156 17.52 16.09 -13.52
C CYS A 156 17.11 16.70 -14.86
N ASP A 157 16.36 15.94 -15.65
CA ASP A 157 15.72 16.45 -16.87
C ASP A 157 14.29 16.90 -16.56
N GLU A 158 13.71 17.75 -17.40
CA GLU A 158 12.38 18.35 -17.22
C GLU A 158 12.18 18.99 -15.83
N SER A 159 13.23 19.64 -15.33
CA SER A 159 13.32 20.15 -13.97
C SER A 159 12.25 21.18 -13.60
N GLN A 160 11.61 21.77 -14.60
CA GLN A 160 10.50 22.70 -14.43
C GLN A 160 9.22 22.07 -13.88
N ASP A 161 9.13 20.74 -13.90
CA ASP A 161 8.00 19.98 -13.34
C ASP A 161 8.19 19.65 -11.84
N PHE A 162 9.40 19.85 -11.26
CA PHE A 162 9.65 19.59 -9.85
C PHE A 162 9.12 20.69 -8.91
N THR A 163 8.53 20.27 -7.79
CA THR A 163 8.17 21.14 -6.67
C THR A 163 9.36 21.35 -5.73
N ARG A 164 9.27 22.33 -4.82
CA ARG A 164 10.31 22.59 -3.81
C ARG A 164 10.59 21.38 -2.92
N THR A 165 9.53 20.65 -2.56
CA THR A 165 9.64 19.42 -1.75
C THR A 165 10.38 18.32 -2.52
N GLU A 166 10.15 18.20 -3.83
CA GLU A 166 10.89 17.25 -4.69
C GLU A 166 12.36 17.65 -4.83
N ILE A 167 12.65 18.95 -4.92
CA ILE A 167 14.04 19.47 -4.90
C ILE A 167 14.72 19.15 -3.56
N ASP A 168 14.03 19.24 -2.41
CA ASP A 168 14.59 18.83 -1.11
C ASP A 168 14.95 17.34 -1.07
N PHE A 169 14.11 16.50 -1.68
CA PHE A 169 14.40 15.09 -1.84
C PHE A 169 15.64 14.88 -2.73
N ILE A 170 15.69 15.52 -3.90
CA ILE A 170 16.81 15.44 -4.85
C ILE A 170 18.13 15.87 -4.20
N LEU A 171 18.09 16.93 -3.39
CA LEU A 171 19.26 17.39 -2.64
C LEU A 171 19.78 16.28 -1.72
N LYS A 172 18.91 15.62 -0.96
CA LYS A 172 19.30 14.56 -0.02
C LYS A 172 19.85 13.29 -0.66
N LEU A 173 19.59 13.04 -1.95
CA LEU A 173 20.17 11.92 -2.69
C LEU A 173 21.70 12.03 -2.86
N SER A 174 22.22 13.25 -2.87
CA SER A 174 23.63 13.50 -3.10
C SER A 174 24.47 13.09 -1.89
N SER A 175 25.53 12.31 -2.14
CA SER A 175 26.52 11.94 -1.13
C SER A 175 27.29 13.14 -0.55
N PHE A 176 27.15 14.32 -1.16
CA PHE A 176 27.87 15.55 -0.79
C PHE A 176 26.99 16.58 -0.09
N SER A 177 25.67 16.56 -0.30
CA SER A 177 24.75 17.58 0.25
C SER A 177 24.60 17.49 1.78
N ASN A 178 24.81 16.31 2.35
CA ASN A 178 24.75 16.08 3.81
C ASN A 178 26.11 16.28 4.50
N ARG A 179 27.15 16.72 3.78
CA ARG A 179 28.48 16.95 4.34
C ARG A 179 28.66 18.43 4.70
N SER A 180 29.43 18.68 5.75
CA SER A 180 29.85 20.05 6.08
C SER A 180 30.81 20.54 4.98
N LEU A 181 30.36 21.55 4.22
CA LEU A 181 31.20 22.29 3.29
C LEU A 181 31.91 23.39 4.07
N GLN A 182 33.24 23.41 4.02
CA GLN A 182 34.03 24.37 4.80
C GLN A 182 34.29 25.67 4.02
N HIS A 183 34.21 25.61 2.69
CA HIS A 183 34.52 26.74 1.82
C HIS A 183 33.44 26.94 0.75
N VAL A 184 33.07 28.20 0.49
CA VAL A 184 32.07 28.56 -0.55
C VAL A 184 32.45 28.05 -1.94
N ASN A 185 33.76 27.97 -2.25
CA ASN A 185 34.28 27.45 -3.52
C ASN A 185 34.12 25.93 -3.70
N GLU A 186 33.71 25.19 -2.67
CA GLU A 186 33.40 23.76 -2.76
C GLU A 186 31.99 23.52 -3.29
N ILE A 187 31.08 24.50 -3.15
CA ILE A 187 29.68 24.38 -3.58
C ILE A 187 29.55 24.37 -5.11
N THR A 188 30.36 25.15 -5.82
CA THR A 188 30.39 25.12 -7.30
C THR A 188 30.91 23.81 -7.87
N LYS A 189 31.39 22.90 -7.01
CA LYS A 189 31.80 21.54 -7.36
C LYS A 189 30.75 20.50 -7.03
N LEU A 190 29.59 20.90 -6.47
CA LEU A 190 28.47 19.99 -6.28
C LEU A 190 27.94 19.55 -7.66
N PRO A 191 27.92 18.25 -7.94
CA PRO A 191 27.63 17.72 -9.28
C PRO A 191 26.11 17.56 -9.49
N PHE A 192 25.39 18.68 -9.44
CA PHE A 192 23.98 18.76 -9.84
C PHE A 192 23.86 19.39 -11.22
N VAL A 193 23.04 18.79 -12.08
CA VAL A 193 22.66 19.35 -13.38
C VAL A 193 21.15 19.31 -13.49
N PHE A 194 20.53 20.49 -13.62
CA PHE A 194 19.11 20.65 -13.89
C PHE A 194 18.95 21.13 -15.35
N ALA A 195 18.18 20.40 -16.14
CA ALA A 195 17.81 20.73 -17.51
C ALA A 195 16.29 20.87 -17.64
N GLY A 196 15.83 21.73 -18.55
CA GLY A 196 14.40 21.99 -18.77
C GLY A 196 14.14 23.29 -19.54
N ASP A 197 12.87 23.56 -19.83
CA ASP A 197 12.41 24.81 -20.45
C ASP A 197 11.30 25.44 -19.58
N GLU A 198 11.60 26.59 -18.97
CA GLU A 198 10.67 27.32 -18.09
C GLU A 198 9.37 27.73 -18.81
N PHE A 199 9.41 27.86 -20.13
CA PHE A 199 8.28 28.29 -20.95
C PHE A 199 7.43 27.13 -21.49
N GLN A 200 7.83 25.87 -21.26
CA GLN A 200 7.04 24.66 -21.53
C GLN A 200 6.28 24.16 -20.28
N THR A 201 6.14 25.01 -19.28
CA THR A 201 5.28 24.76 -18.12
C THR A 201 3.81 24.85 -18.54
N LEU A 202 3.11 23.70 -18.55
CA LEU A 202 1.68 23.62 -18.92
C LEU A 202 0.76 24.18 -17.84
N ASN A 203 1.20 24.05 -16.59
CA ASN A 203 0.68 24.83 -15.47
C ASN A 203 1.75 25.88 -15.15
N PRO A 204 1.40 27.16 -14.95
CA PRO A 204 2.33 28.14 -14.41
C PRO A 204 2.69 27.68 -13.00
N THR A 205 3.72 26.83 -12.90
CA THR A 205 4.21 26.19 -11.68
C THR A 205 4.79 27.22 -10.70
N GLY A 206 4.86 28.49 -11.10
CA GLY A 206 5.69 29.50 -10.45
C GLY A 206 7.18 29.16 -10.62
N PHE A 207 7.48 28.15 -11.45
CA PHE A 207 8.84 27.79 -11.79
C PHE A 207 9.46 28.92 -12.60
N SER A 208 10.61 29.34 -12.12
CA SER A 208 11.56 30.14 -12.85
C SER A 208 12.92 29.65 -12.42
N TRP A 209 13.90 29.71 -13.32
CA TRP A 209 15.27 29.36 -12.95
C TRP A 209 15.78 30.22 -11.78
N ALA A 210 15.35 31.48 -11.70
CA ALA A 210 15.64 32.35 -10.57
C ALA A 210 15.07 31.83 -9.23
N SER A 211 13.82 31.37 -9.21
CA SER A 211 13.19 30.80 -8.01
C SER A 211 13.85 29.48 -7.61
N LEU A 212 14.17 28.61 -8.57
CA LEU A 212 14.90 27.36 -8.32
C LEU A 212 16.31 27.64 -7.77
N SER A 213 17.10 28.49 -8.42
CA SER A 213 18.45 28.85 -7.96
C SER A 213 18.44 29.50 -6.60
N SER A 214 17.48 30.40 -6.33
CA SER A 214 17.32 31.02 -5.01
C SER A 214 16.97 29.99 -3.95
N TYR A 215 16.02 29.09 -4.23
CA TYR A 215 15.60 28.04 -3.31
C TYR A 215 16.72 27.05 -3.03
N PHE A 216 17.37 26.57 -4.09
CA PHE A 216 18.52 25.66 -4.00
C PHE A 216 19.66 26.28 -3.19
N THR A 217 19.95 27.56 -3.41
CA THR A 217 20.91 28.33 -2.60
C THR A 217 20.50 28.40 -1.14
N GLU A 218 19.25 28.71 -0.85
CA GLU A 218 18.73 28.81 0.53
C GLU A 218 18.82 27.47 1.26
N SER A 219 18.41 26.38 0.60
CA SER A 219 18.47 25.02 1.15
C SER A 219 19.91 24.57 1.40
N LEU A 220 20.85 24.89 0.51
CA LEU A 220 22.28 24.63 0.74
C LEU A 220 22.87 25.49 1.86
N CYS A 221 22.55 26.79 1.92
CA CYS A 221 22.99 27.67 3.01
C CYS A 221 22.51 27.12 4.36
N LYS A 222 21.24 26.70 4.44
CA LYS A 222 20.63 26.19 5.67
C LYS A 222 21.23 24.85 6.13
N SER A 223 21.57 23.96 5.19
CA SER A 223 22.17 22.66 5.50
C SER A 223 23.65 22.74 5.86
N THR A 224 24.38 23.67 5.23
CA THR A 224 25.84 23.82 5.42
C THR A 224 26.24 24.87 6.46
N GLY A 225 25.36 25.82 6.77
CA GLY A 225 25.64 26.97 7.63
C GLY A 225 26.40 28.11 6.94
N LEU A 226 26.57 28.05 5.62
CA LEU A 226 27.27 29.09 4.85
C LEU A 226 26.35 30.26 4.51
N GLU A 227 26.89 31.49 4.51
CA GLU A 227 26.17 32.70 4.10
C GLU A 227 26.55 33.11 2.67
N LYS A 228 25.54 33.32 1.82
CA LYS A 228 25.66 33.81 0.42
C LYS A 228 26.53 32.94 -0.49
N ILE A 229 25.87 32.06 -1.25
CA ILE A 229 26.50 31.19 -2.24
C ILE A 229 26.30 31.80 -3.64
N PRO A 230 27.37 32.05 -4.41
CA PRO A 230 27.24 32.42 -5.81
C PRO A 230 26.99 31.14 -6.64
N ILE A 231 25.75 30.97 -7.10
CA ILE A 231 25.40 29.93 -8.09
C ILE A 231 25.53 30.55 -9.49
N PRO A 232 26.11 29.84 -10.47
CA PRO A 232 26.16 30.31 -11.85
C PRO A 232 24.75 30.51 -12.41
N ASP A 233 24.61 31.50 -13.29
CA ASP A 233 23.37 31.66 -14.05
C ASP A 233 23.14 30.43 -14.95
N PRO A 234 21.88 30.08 -15.23
CA PRO A 234 21.56 28.99 -16.15
C PRO A 234 22.20 29.21 -17.52
N ILE A 235 22.75 28.14 -18.10
CA ILE A 235 23.27 28.16 -19.46
C ILE A 235 22.09 27.93 -20.40
N GLU A 236 21.75 28.94 -21.20
CA GLU A 236 20.68 28.84 -22.19
C GLU A 236 21.22 28.30 -23.53
N LEU A 237 20.58 27.26 -24.06
CA LEU A 237 20.84 26.75 -25.41
C LEU A 237 19.99 27.51 -26.43
N SER A 238 20.62 28.31 -27.29
CA SER A 238 19.93 29.22 -28.21
C SER A 238 19.59 28.63 -29.58
N GLU A 239 20.33 27.59 -30.01
CA GLU A 239 20.18 26.99 -31.33
C GLU A 239 19.13 25.86 -31.32
N ASN A 240 18.18 25.92 -32.25
CA ASN A 240 17.14 24.93 -32.42
C ASN A 240 17.52 23.98 -33.58
N PHE A 241 17.91 22.76 -33.19
CA PHE A 241 18.23 21.63 -34.08
C PHE A 241 17.04 20.69 -34.28
N ARG A 242 15.83 21.08 -33.88
CA ARG A 242 14.64 20.22 -33.89
C ARG A 242 13.70 20.59 -35.03
N SER A 243 13.33 21.87 -35.10
CA SER A 243 12.24 22.36 -35.93
C SER A 243 12.74 23.14 -37.13
N THR A 244 11.97 23.15 -38.22
CA THR A 244 12.24 23.99 -39.38
C THR A 244 12.13 25.48 -39.07
N ARG A 245 12.82 26.32 -39.85
CA ARG A 245 12.91 27.77 -39.66
C ARG A 245 11.55 28.47 -39.49
N GLN A 246 10.52 28.13 -40.26
CA GLN A 246 9.20 28.79 -40.14
C GLN A 246 8.48 28.41 -38.84
N ILE A 247 8.67 27.19 -38.34
CA ILE A 247 8.11 26.75 -37.06
C ILE A 247 8.80 27.51 -35.91
N VAL A 248 10.13 27.63 -35.96
CA VAL A 248 10.90 28.41 -34.96
C VAL A 248 10.48 29.89 -34.97
N LYS A 249 10.26 30.50 -36.14
CA LYS A 249 9.72 31.88 -36.24
C LYS A 249 8.36 32.02 -35.57
N LEU A 250 7.43 31.09 -35.81
CA LEU A 250 6.12 31.10 -35.16
C LEU A 250 6.26 30.99 -33.64
N ALA A 251 7.10 30.07 -33.17
CA ALA A 251 7.38 29.89 -31.74
C ALA A 251 7.95 31.17 -31.12
N ASN A 252 8.93 31.82 -31.77
CA ASN A 252 9.50 33.10 -31.35
C ASN A 252 8.44 34.21 -31.29
N ARG A 253 7.47 34.26 -32.21
CA ARG A 253 6.38 35.25 -32.16
C ARG A 253 5.45 35.03 -30.97
N VAL A 254 5.11 33.78 -30.66
CA VAL A 254 4.33 33.45 -29.45
C VAL A 254 5.11 33.82 -28.18
N GLN A 255 6.42 33.61 -28.17
CA GLN A 255 7.30 34.02 -27.07
C GLN A 255 7.40 35.54 -26.91
N LEU A 256 7.48 36.28 -28.01
CA LEU A 256 7.46 37.76 -27.98
C LEU A 256 6.15 38.28 -27.35
N LEU A 257 5.01 37.65 -27.68
CA LEU A 257 3.72 37.99 -27.06
C LEU A 257 3.73 37.74 -25.56
N ARG A 258 4.27 36.60 -25.14
CA ARG A 258 4.41 36.26 -23.73
C ARG A 258 5.29 37.27 -22.98
N ALA A 259 6.48 37.55 -23.52
CA ALA A 259 7.43 38.47 -22.93
C ALA A 259 6.87 39.90 -22.79
N SER A 260 6.22 40.40 -23.85
CA SER A 260 5.71 41.78 -23.88
C SER A 260 4.42 41.98 -23.06
N ARG A 261 3.54 40.97 -22.99
CA ARG A 261 2.29 41.03 -22.23
C ARG A 261 2.49 40.72 -20.75
N PHE A 262 3.24 39.67 -20.42
CA PHE A 262 3.33 39.15 -19.06
C PHE A 262 4.67 39.41 -18.35
N GLY A 263 5.66 39.98 -19.05
CA GLY A 263 7.00 40.21 -18.48
C GLY A 263 7.83 38.93 -18.34
N GLU A 264 7.37 37.81 -18.90
CA GLU A 264 8.06 36.51 -18.91
C GLU A 264 9.01 36.46 -20.11
N TYR A 265 10.17 37.08 -19.95
CA TYR A 265 11.15 37.28 -21.03
C TYR A 265 11.94 36.00 -21.35
N SER A 266 11.94 35.63 -22.63
CA SER A 266 12.85 34.64 -23.22
C SER A 266 13.69 35.30 -24.32
N ASN A 267 14.87 34.73 -24.58
CA ASN A 267 15.63 35.10 -25.78
C ASN A 267 15.08 34.32 -27.00
N PRO A 268 15.15 34.88 -28.22
CA PRO A 268 14.70 34.17 -29.41
C PRO A 268 15.58 32.94 -29.68
N GLN A 269 14.94 31.87 -30.15
CA GLN A 269 15.62 30.69 -30.66
C GLN A 269 16.13 30.94 -32.08
N ILE A 270 17.32 30.41 -32.37
CA ILE A 270 17.98 30.50 -33.67
C ILE A 270 17.77 29.17 -34.40
N PRO A 271 17.08 29.15 -35.56
CA PRO A 271 16.88 27.92 -36.30
C PRO A 271 18.19 27.46 -36.94
N TYR A 272 18.63 26.24 -36.62
CA TYR A 272 19.85 25.68 -37.21
C TYR A 272 19.60 25.17 -38.65
N PHE A 273 18.46 24.51 -38.87
CA PHE A 273 18.14 23.95 -40.19
C PHE A 273 17.68 25.02 -41.18
N SER A 274 18.35 25.06 -42.33
CA SER A 274 18.13 26.00 -43.42
C SER A 274 17.11 25.56 -44.46
N LYS A 275 16.23 24.56 -44.16
CA LYS A 275 15.30 24.00 -45.16
C LYS A 275 14.51 25.15 -45.83
N ASP A 276 14.85 25.45 -47.07
CA ASP A 276 14.22 26.52 -47.86
C ASP A 276 12.86 26.01 -48.35
N GLY A 277 11.79 26.66 -47.91
CA GLY A 277 10.41 26.31 -48.25
C GLY A 277 9.42 26.62 -47.13
N ASN A 278 8.13 26.50 -47.45
CA ASN A 278 7.07 26.65 -46.47
C ASN A 278 6.95 25.35 -45.65
N SER A 279 6.84 25.50 -44.34
CA SER A 279 6.63 24.38 -43.42
C SER A 279 5.54 24.66 -42.38
N VAL A 280 4.96 25.87 -42.41
CA VAL A 280 3.76 26.24 -41.66
C VAL A 280 2.67 26.51 -42.69
N TYR A 281 1.55 25.82 -42.56
CA TYR A 281 0.46 25.83 -43.53
C TYR A 281 -0.86 26.24 -42.86
N CYS A 282 -1.55 27.20 -43.46
CA CYS A 282 -2.84 27.69 -43.02
C CYS A 282 -3.95 26.99 -43.82
N VAL A 283 -4.88 26.33 -43.13
CA VAL A 283 -5.94 25.57 -43.80
C VAL A 283 -7.28 25.78 -43.10
N SER A 284 -8.35 25.95 -43.87
CA SER A 284 -9.68 26.07 -43.29
C SER A 284 -10.10 24.75 -42.62
N PRO A 285 -10.60 24.78 -41.37
CA PRO A 285 -11.03 23.59 -40.64
C PRO A 285 -12.23 22.88 -41.28
N ALA A 286 -12.98 23.54 -42.15
CA ALA A 286 -14.14 22.97 -42.84
C ALA A 286 -13.78 22.14 -44.09
N ASN A 287 -12.52 22.14 -44.52
CA ASN A 287 -12.11 21.49 -45.76
C ASN A 287 -11.89 19.98 -45.58
N LYS A 288 -12.91 19.19 -45.98
CA LYS A 288 -12.89 17.72 -45.88
C LYS A 288 -11.73 17.07 -46.64
N PHE A 289 -11.37 17.57 -47.83
CA PHE A 289 -10.27 17.02 -48.63
C PHE A 289 -8.94 17.13 -47.89
N ILE A 290 -8.68 18.30 -47.29
CA ILE A 290 -7.48 18.56 -46.49
C ILE A 290 -7.45 17.63 -45.28
N PHE A 291 -8.58 17.48 -44.61
CA PHE A 291 -8.68 16.62 -43.43
C PHE A 291 -8.41 15.15 -43.76
N ASP A 292 -8.94 14.65 -44.88
CA ASP A 292 -8.66 13.29 -45.37
C ASP A 292 -7.16 13.11 -45.66
N LYS A 293 -6.48 14.13 -46.19
CA LYS A 293 -5.02 14.11 -46.38
C LYS A 293 -4.22 14.12 -45.08
N LEU A 294 -4.66 14.85 -44.06
CA LEU A 294 -4.02 14.82 -42.74
C LEU A 294 -4.09 13.42 -42.12
N LYS A 295 -5.22 12.72 -42.30
CA LYS A 295 -5.39 11.31 -41.89
C LYS A 295 -4.45 10.37 -42.66
N GLU A 296 -4.40 10.48 -43.99
CA GLU A 296 -3.49 9.69 -44.83
C GLU A 296 -2.02 9.85 -44.43
N LYS A 297 -1.63 11.06 -44.01
CA LYS A 297 -0.25 11.38 -43.57
C LYS A 297 -0.01 11.15 -42.08
N HIS A 298 -0.96 10.53 -41.36
CA HIS A 298 -0.88 10.25 -39.93
C HIS A 298 -0.46 11.47 -39.09
N VAL A 299 -0.99 12.64 -39.43
CA VAL A 299 -0.68 13.88 -38.73
C VAL A 299 -1.26 13.84 -37.32
N ILE A 300 -0.47 14.28 -36.33
CA ILE A 300 -0.95 14.41 -34.95
C ILE A 300 -1.74 15.71 -34.84
N LEU A 301 -3.01 15.63 -34.45
CA LEU A 301 -3.85 16.80 -34.21
C LEU A 301 -3.75 17.22 -32.74
N ILE A 302 -3.36 18.45 -32.48
CA ILE A 302 -3.34 19.03 -31.13
C ILE A 302 -4.53 19.98 -30.98
N VAL A 303 -5.32 19.78 -29.92
CA VAL A 303 -6.47 20.62 -29.58
C VAL A 303 -6.41 21.07 -28.12
N PRO A 304 -6.73 22.34 -27.79
CA PRO A 304 -6.77 22.84 -26.42
C PRO A 304 -8.11 22.48 -25.77
N ALA A 305 -8.44 21.18 -25.75
CA ALA A 305 -9.60 20.70 -25.00
C ALA A 305 -9.39 21.04 -23.52
N ALA A 306 -10.41 21.63 -22.89
CA ALA A 306 -10.33 21.99 -21.48
C ALA A 306 -10.15 20.73 -20.63
N ASP A 307 -9.39 20.83 -19.54
CA ASP A 307 -9.16 19.68 -18.67
C ASP A 307 -10.48 19.16 -18.09
N GLY A 308 -10.82 17.90 -18.39
CA GLY A 308 -12.09 17.26 -18.01
C GLY A 308 -13.15 17.21 -19.09
N GLU A 309 -12.94 17.93 -20.19
CA GLU A 309 -13.68 17.71 -21.41
C GLU A 309 -13.04 16.56 -22.20
N SER A 310 -13.84 15.57 -22.59
CA SER A 310 -13.34 14.58 -23.55
C SER A 310 -13.07 15.25 -24.88
N VAL A 311 -12.01 14.83 -25.57
CA VAL A 311 -11.69 15.32 -26.93
C VAL A 311 -12.89 15.18 -27.86
N GLU A 312 -13.64 14.08 -27.76
CA GLU A 312 -14.89 13.88 -28.50
C GLU A 312 -15.92 15.01 -28.23
N LYS A 313 -16.15 15.33 -26.95
CA LYS A 313 -17.08 16.39 -26.56
C LYS A 313 -16.61 17.76 -27.03
N TYR A 314 -15.30 18.02 -26.97
CA TYR A 314 -14.70 19.23 -27.53
C TYR A 314 -14.97 19.31 -29.03
N ILE A 315 -14.57 18.29 -29.80
CA ILE A 315 -14.74 18.23 -31.26
C ILE A 315 -16.21 18.34 -31.67
N SER A 316 -17.15 17.78 -30.91
CA SER A 316 -18.58 17.82 -31.21
C SER A 316 -19.19 19.22 -31.31
N LYS A 317 -18.50 20.24 -30.76
CA LYS A 317 -18.90 21.66 -30.76
C LYS A 317 -18.16 22.49 -31.81
N THR A 318 -17.30 21.86 -32.60
CA THR A 318 -16.38 22.52 -33.53
C THR A 318 -16.74 22.21 -34.99
N PRO A 319 -16.20 22.94 -35.98
CA PRO A 319 -16.35 22.61 -37.40
C PRO A 319 -15.75 21.26 -37.78
N LEU A 320 -14.90 20.65 -36.94
CA LEU A 320 -14.36 19.31 -37.13
C LEU A 320 -15.40 18.20 -36.85
N LYS A 321 -16.58 18.56 -36.35
CA LYS A 321 -17.69 17.62 -36.11
C LYS A 321 -18.06 16.89 -37.41
N GLY A 322 -18.09 15.55 -37.34
CA GLY A 322 -18.44 14.69 -38.47
C GLY A 322 -17.29 14.44 -39.45
N LEU A 323 -16.13 15.08 -39.27
CA LEU A 323 -14.88 14.74 -39.97
C LEU A 323 -14.09 13.66 -39.24
N ILE A 324 -14.32 13.52 -37.92
CA ILE A 324 -13.67 12.53 -37.05
C ILE A 324 -14.74 11.58 -36.51
N GLU A 325 -14.51 10.29 -36.70
CA GLU A 325 -15.32 9.24 -36.10
C GLU A 325 -14.70 8.85 -34.75
N PHE A 326 -15.55 8.61 -33.75
CA PHE A 326 -15.14 8.18 -32.43
C PHE A 326 -15.77 6.82 -32.12
N GLU A 327 -14.96 5.88 -31.66
CA GLU A 327 -15.42 4.60 -31.10
C GLU A 327 -15.06 4.57 -29.62
N GLU A 328 -16.05 4.44 -28.74
CA GLU A 328 -15.86 4.47 -27.28
C GLU A 328 -15.06 5.71 -26.79
N GLY A 329 -15.23 6.86 -27.47
CA GLY A 329 -14.52 8.10 -27.18
C GLY A 329 -13.08 8.18 -27.71
N ILE A 330 -12.63 7.19 -28.50
CA ILE A 330 -11.32 7.14 -29.14
C ILE A 330 -11.41 7.56 -30.62
N PRO A 331 -10.63 8.56 -31.08
CA PRO A 331 -10.67 9.01 -32.46
C PRO A 331 -10.13 7.94 -33.42
N GLN A 332 -10.82 7.75 -34.56
CA GLN A 332 -10.44 6.80 -35.59
C GLN A 332 -9.72 7.48 -36.76
N GLY A 333 -8.60 6.91 -37.18
CA GLY A 333 -7.81 7.35 -38.34
C GLY A 333 -6.99 8.62 -38.13
N ILE A 334 -7.08 9.27 -36.97
CA ILE A 334 -6.22 10.40 -36.58
C ILE A 334 -5.98 10.38 -35.08
N THR A 335 -4.75 10.66 -34.67
CA THR A 335 -4.41 10.80 -33.25
C THR A 335 -4.63 12.23 -32.81
N ILE A 336 -5.35 12.41 -31.70
CA ILE A 336 -5.67 13.72 -31.14
C ILE A 336 -5.09 13.82 -29.73
N LEU A 337 -4.25 14.84 -29.52
CA LEU A 337 -3.60 15.13 -28.26
C LEU A 337 -4.05 16.47 -27.71
N THR A 338 -4.07 16.60 -26.39
CA THR A 338 -4.01 17.90 -25.74
C THR A 338 -2.55 18.40 -25.68
N PRO A 339 -2.29 19.71 -25.49
CA PRO A 339 -0.95 20.22 -25.23
C PRO A 339 -0.25 19.45 -24.09
N THR A 340 -1.01 19.08 -23.05
CA THR A 340 -0.50 18.28 -21.93
C THR A 340 -0.03 16.89 -22.33
N GLN A 341 -0.81 16.20 -23.15
CA GLN A 341 -0.43 14.87 -23.66
C GLN A 341 0.76 14.97 -24.63
N ALA A 342 0.84 16.03 -25.43
CA ALA A 342 1.88 16.21 -26.43
C ALA A 342 3.23 16.71 -25.88
N LYS A 343 3.27 17.33 -24.69
CA LYS A 343 4.52 17.81 -24.07
C LYS A 343 5.54 16.68 -23.91
N GLY A 344 6.80 16.99 -24.19
CA GLY A 344 7.93 16.04 -24.18
C GLY A 344 8.03 15.17 -25.43
N LEU A 345 7.02 15.20 -26.32
CA LEU A 345 7.02 14.44 -27.57
C LEU A 345 7.34 15.32 -28.77
N GLU A 346 7.76 14.69 -29.85
CA GLU A 346 8.15 15.34 -31.09
C GLU A 346 7.56 14.57 -32.27
N TYR A 347 7.05 15.30 -33.28
CA TYR A 347 6.41 14.69 -34.43
C TYR A 347 6.83 15.39 -35.72
N PRO A 348 7.04 14.65 -36.82
CA PRO A 348 7.37 15.25 -38.10
C PRO A 348 6.26 16.19 -38.58
N ASN A 349 4.99 15.79 -38.43
CA ASN A 349 3.83 16.51 -38.92
C ASN A 349 2.81 16.70 -37.80
N VAL A 350 2.45 17.96 -37.52
CA VAL A 350 1.46 18.33 -36.49
C VAL A 350 0.39 19.22 -37.10
N ALA A 351 -0.86 18.99 -36.75
CA ALA A 351 -1.96 19.90 -37.00
C ALA A 351 -2.43 20.52 -35.68
N ILE A 352 -2.82 21.79 -35.68
CA ILE A 352 -3.32 22.50 -34.50
C ILE A 352 -4.70 23.07 -34.82
N TYR A 353 -5.68 22.85 -33.94
CA TYR A 353 -7.01 23.44 -34.03
C TYR A 353 -7.47 24.00 -32.69
N GLY A 354 -8.26 25.08 -32.71
CA GLY A 354 -9.14 25.40 -31.59
C GLY A 354 -8.62 26.42 -30.57
N PHE A 355 -7.47 27.04 -30.82
CA PHE A 355 -6.98 28.21 -30.08
C PHE A 355 -7.82 29.47 -30.41
N ASN A 356 -9.12 29.41 -30.16
CA ASN A 356 -10.05 30.50 -30.46
C ASN A 356 -9.94 31.64 -29.44
N CYS A 357 -10.42 32.82 -29.84
CA CYS A 357 -10.50 33.99 -28.97
C CYS A 357 -11.92 34.22 -28.43
N ASP A 358 -12.56 33.17 -27.92
CA ASP A 358 -13.91 33.27 -27.32
C ASP A 358 -13.83 33.44 -25.78
N GLY A 359 -14.88 33.98 -25.17
CA GLY A 359 -14.94 34.14 -23.71
C GLY A 359 -13.84 35.05 -23.17
N GLN A 360 -13.07 34.60 -22.16
CA GLN A 360 -11.96 35.37 -21.58
C GLN A 360 -10.81 35.54 -22.58
N ASN A 361 -10.61 34.57 -23.46
CA ASN A 361 -9.56 34.55 -24.49
C ASN A 361 -9.77 35.60 -25.59
N SER A 362 -10.93 36.29 -25.61
CA SER A 362 -11.15 37.41 -26.51
C SER A 362 -10.12 38.52 -26.35
N GLN A 363 -9.47 38.62 -25.18
CA GLN A 363 -8.39 39.57 -24.95
C GLN A 363 -7.15 39.34 -25.83
N LEU A 364 -7.02 38.16 -26.45
CA LEU A 364 -5.93 37.83 -27.38
C LEU A 364 -6.28 38.12 -28.85
N LYS A 365 -7.49 38.63 -29.15
CA LYS A 365 -7.79 39.13 -30.50
C LYS A 365 -6.89 40.30 -30.84
N LEU A 366 -6.53 40.45 -32.12
CA LEU A 366 -5.65 41.51 -32.61
C LEU A 366 -6.08 42.90 -32.13
N GLY A 367 -7.36 43.25 -32.29
CA GLY A 367 -7.91 44.54 -31.84
C GLY A 367 -7.80 44.77 -30.33
N ASN A 368 -8.09 43.73 -29.52
CA ASN A 368 -8.05 43.83 -28.06
C ASN A 368 -6.61 43.84 -27.52
N LEU A 369 -5.68 43.12 -28.17
CA LEU A 369 -4.26 43.22 -27.88
C LEU A 369 -3.77 44.64 -28.14
N LEU A 370 -4.12 45.24 -29.29
CA LEU A 370 -3.78 46.63 -29.58
C LEU A 370 -4.34 47.58 -28.51
N GLU A 371 -5.61 47.45 -28.14
CA GLU A 371 -6.21 48.27 -27.09
C GLU A 371 -5.44 48.14 -25.77
N TRP A 372 -5.17 46.91 -25.32
CA TRP A 372 -4.43 46.63 -24.10
C TRP A 372 -3.01 47.22 -24.12
N PHE A 373 -2.26 47.03 -25.22
CA PHE A 373 -0.93 47.61 -25.35
C PHE A 373 -0.92 49.14 -25.42
N SER A 374 -2.06 49.77 -25.73
CA SER A 374 -2.18 51.24 -25.64
C SER A 374 -2.22 51.72 -24.19
N ASN A 375 -2.89 50.95 -23.32
CA ASN A 375 -3.09 51.26 -21.90
C ASN A 375 -2.90 49.98 -21.07
N PRO A 376 -1.66 49.52 -20.84
CA PRO A 376 -1.41 48.28 -20.14
C PRO A 376 -1.89 48.37 -18.69
N THR A 377 -2.64 47.37 -18.25
CA THR A 377 -3.00 47.17 -16.83
C THR A 377 -2.19 46.02 -16.28
N ASP A 378 -1.41 46.25 -15.21
CA ASP A 378 -0.70 45.19 -14.50
C ASP A 378 -1.67 44.42 -13.59
N ASP A 379 -2.38 43.46 -14.17
CA ASP A 379 -3.20 42.49 -13.42
C ASP A 379 -2.80 41.06 -13.78
N SER A 380 -1.56 40.71 -13.44
CA SER A 380 -0.91 39.43 -13.74
C SER A 380 -1.65 38.20 -13.19
N ILE A 381 -2.52 38.43 -12.20
CA ILE A 381 -3.29 37.41 -11.49
C ILE A 381 -4.64 37.15 -12.19
N SER A 382 -5.28 38.17 -12.77
CA SER A 382 -6.50 38.02 -13.58
C SER A 382 -6.24 37.36 -14.95
N ASP A 383 -5.01 37.47 -15.47
CA ASP A 383 -4.61 37.05 -16.81
C ASP A 383 -4.16 35.58 -16.91
N ILE A 384 -4.30 34.80 -15.84
CA ILE A 384 -3.76 33.43 -15.78
C ILE A 384 -4.30 32.52 -16.90
N GLU A 385 -5.60 32.62 -17.25
CA GLU A 385 -6.21 31.87 -18.36
C GLU A 385 -5.56 32.21 -19.71
N LEU A 386 -5.18 33.47 -19.92
CA LEU A 386 -4.51 33.92 -21.14
C LEU A 386 -3.07 33.40 -21.20
N LYS A 387 -2.38 33.35 -20.05
CA LYS A 387 -1.06 32.72 -19.92
C LYS A 387 -1.14 31.24 -20.29
N TYR A 388 -2.12 30.51 -19.76
CA TYR A 388 -2.36 29.09 -20.12
C TYR A 388 -2.56 28.92 -21.62
N GLN A 389 -3.36 29.76 -22.26
CA GLN A 389 -3.60 29.67 -23.71
C GLN A 389 -2.32 29.88 -24.52
N ILE A 390 -1.51 30.89 -24.17
CA ILE A 390 -0.25 31.20 -24.85
C ILE A 390 0.80 30.09 -24.60
N SER A 391 0.85 29.51 -23.40
CA SER A 391 1.69 28.36 -23.07
C SER A 391 1.29 27.12 -23.87
N ASN A 392 0.00 26.80 -23.90
CA ASN A 392 -0.53 25.69 -24.68
C ASN A 392 -0.24 25.86 -26.19
N ALA A 393 -0.35 27.08 -26.70
CA ALA A 393 -0.05 27.38 -28.10
C ALA A 393 1.43 27.17 -28.40
N TYR A 394 2.32 27.66 -27.54
CA TYR A 394 3.77 27.46 -27.68
C TYR A 394 4.15 25.97 -27.62
N VAL A 395 3.61 25.22 -26.66
CA VAL A 395 3.86 23.78 -26.56
C VAL A 395 3.39 23.08 -27.84
N ALA A 396 2.17 23.37 -28.32
CA ALA A 396 1.62 22.77 -29.53
C ALA A 396 2.47 23.04 -30.78
N VAL A 397 2.91 24.30 -30.97
CA VAL A 397 3.78 24.69 -32.11
C VAL A 397 5.12 23.95 -32.07
N THR A 398 5.74 23.87 -30.89
CA THR A 398 7.08 23.27 -30.72
C THR A 398 7.12 21.75 -30.83
N ARG A 399 5.97 21.06 -30.95
CA ARG A 399 5.95 19.61 -31.19
C ARG A 399 6.27 19.25 -32.64
N ALA A 400 6.16 20.21 -33.56
CA ALA A 400 6.37 19.98 -34.98
C ALA A 400 7.86 20.10 -35.36
N CYS A 401 8.43 19.04 -35.93
CA CYS A 401 9.81 19.06 -36.41
C CYS A 401 9.90 19.48 -37.87
N SER A 402 9.03 18.94 -38.74
CA SER A 402 9.04 19.23 -40.18
C SER A 402 7.92 20.16 -40.59
N ASN A 403 6.65 19.74 -40.50
CA ASN A 403 5.50 20.50 -40.99
C ASN A 403 4.45 20.76 -39.91
N LEU A 404 3.91 21.97 -39.91
CA LEU A 404 2.85 22.43 -39.02
C LEU A 404 1.65 22.91 -39.82
N TYR A 405 0.47 22.36 -39.54
CA TYR A 405 -0.80 22.77 -40.14
C TYR A 405 -1.64 23.50 -39.09
N ILE A 406 -2.02 24.74 -39.34
CA ILE A 406 -2.92 25.50 -38.48
C ILE A 406 -4.30 25.47 -39.12
N LEU A 407 -5.23 24.79 -38.45
CA LEU A 407 -6.62 24.66 -38.85
C LEU A 407 -7.40 25.89 -38.34
N ASP A 408 -7.37 26.98 -39.12
CA ASP A 408 -8.01 28.26 -38.78
C ASP A 408 -8.42 29.00 -40.07
N ASP A 409 -9.41 29.87 -39.98
CA ASP A 409 -9.85 30.73 -41.09
C ASP A 409 -9.11 32.09 -41.10
N PHE A 410 -8.21 32.35 -40.14
CA PHE A 410 -7.30 33.51 -40.10
C PHE A 410 -7.99 34.89 -40.18
N ASN A 411 -9.20 34.98 -39.63
CA ASN A 411 -9.92 36.24 -39.51
C ASN A 411 -9.48 37.05 -38.28
N ASP A 412 -10.08 38.23 -38.06
CA ASP A 412 -9.82 39.10 -36.90
C ASP A 412 -10.09 38.43 -35.53
N GLY A 413 -10.88 37.36 -35.52
CA GLY A 413 -11.13 36.53 -34.35
C GLY A 413 -10.13 35.40 -34.10
N SER A 414 -9.18 35.18 -35.01
CA SER A 414 -8.15 34.14 -34.87
C SER A 414 -7.01 34.60 -33.96
N PHE A 415 -6.59 33.69 -33.08
CA PHE A 415 -5.41 33.89 -32.23
C PHE A 415 -4.13 33.97 -33.05
N TRP A 416 -4.04 33.28 -34.18
CA TRP A 416 -2.80 33.16 -34.93
C TRP A 416 -2.50 34.38 -35.79
N THR A 417 -3.51 35.20 -36.10
CA THR A 417 -3.43 36.34 -37.03
C THR A 417 -2.24 37.27 -36.78
N PHE A 418 -1.83 37.52 -35.53
CA PHE A 418 -0.70 38.41 -35.22
C PHE A 418 0.66 37.91 -35.74
N ALA A 419 0.76 36.63 -36.13
CA ALA A 419 2.00 36.01 -36.55
C ALA A 419 2.19 35.89 -38.07
N PHE A 420 1.16 36.20 -38.85
CA PHE A 420 1.12 35.97 -40.30
C PHE A 420 1.09 37.27 -41.10
N ASN A 421 1.56 37.22 -42.35
CA ASN A 421 1.24 38.22 -43.35
C ASN A 421 -0.25 38.15 -43.69
N HIS A 422 -0.86 39.28 -44.06
CA HIS A 422 -2.29 39.32 -44.38
C HIS A 422 -2.55 40.19 -45.61
N ASP A 423 -3.41 39.72 -46.52
CA ASP A 423 -3.71 40.42 -47.78
C ASP A 423 -4.56 41.68 -47.58
N ASP A 424 -5.38 41.73 -46.51
CA ASP A 424 -6.07 42.96 -46.07
C ASP A 424 -5.06 44.00 -45.53
N PRO A 425 -4.88 45.15 -46.21
CA PRO A 425 -3.95 46.20 -45.79
C PRO A 425 -4.22 46.74 -44.38
N LYS A 426 -5.48 46.72 -43.93
CA LYS A 426 -5.86 47.19 -42.59
C LYS A 426 -5.34 46.24 -41.52
N MET A 427 -5.49 44.93 -41.72
CA MET A 427 -4.99 43.92 -40.79
C MET A 427 -3.46 43.91 -40.80
N GLU A 428 -2.83 44.01 -41.97
CA GLU A 428 -1.37 44.11 -42.09
C GLU A 428 -0.82 45.31 -41.28
N ALA A 429 -1.46 46.47 -41.38
CA ALA A 429 -1.07 47.67 -40.62
C ALA A 429 -1.25 47.47 -39.09
N GLN A 430 -2.34 46.83 -38.67
CA GLN A 430 -2.60 46.52 -37.25
C GLN A 430 -1.59 45.53 -36.68
N ILE A 431 -1.21 44.51 -37.45
CA ILE A 431 -0.23 43.49 -37.07
C ILE A 431 1.16 44.13 -36.88
N LYS A 432 1.59 45.00 -37.82
CA LYS A 432 2.85 45.76 -37.69
C LYS A 432 2.85 46.68 -36.48
N LEU A 433 1.75 47.42 -36.27
CA LEU A 433 1.59 48.28 -35.10
C LEU A 433 1.63 47.50 -33.78
N LEU A 434 1.04 46.30 -33.74
CA LEU A 434 1.08 45.44 -32.57
C LEU A 434 2.53 45.04 -32.25
N GLN A 435 3.30 44.60 -33.26
CA GLN A 435 4.70 44.24 -33.08
C GLN A 435 5.53 45.41 -32.53
N GLU A 436 5.36 46.63 -33.06
CA GLU A 436 6.03 47.83 -32.54
C GLU A 436 5.72 48.06 -31.05
N ARG A 437 4.46 47.89 -30.66
CA ARG A 437 4.03 48.03 -29.26
C ARG A 437 4.59 46.93 -28.37
N MET A 438 4.65 45.69 -28.84
CA MET A 438 5.27 44.59 -28.12
C MET A 438 6.75 44.88 -27.84
N PHE A 439 7.50 45.38 -28.83
CA PHE A 439 8.90 45.78 -28.64
C PHE A 439 9.04 46.95 -27.66
N SER A 440 8.15 47.94 -27.71
CA SER A 440 8.21 49.08 -26.78
C SER A 440 8.04 48.70 -25.30
N ARG A 441 7.49 47.51 -25.01
CA ARG A 441 7.37 46.96 -23.65
C ARG A 441 8.64 46.26 -23.17
N LEU A 442 9.54 45.90 -24.08
CA LEU A 442 10.84 45.32 -23.73
C LEU A 442 11.83 46.44 -23.38
N SER A 443 12.72 46.17 -22.43
CA SER A 443 13.85 47.07 -22.13
C SER A 443 14.83 47.17 -23.31
N ASN A 444 15.65 48.23 -23.36
CA ASN A 444 16.62 48.42 -24.45
C ASN A 444 17.57 47.21 -24.63
N SER A 445 18.04 46.60 -23.53
CA SER A 445 18.89 45.41 -23.59
C SER A 445 18.14 44.19 -24.14
N GLN A 446 16.87 44.02 -23.76
CA GLN A 446 16.04 42.94 -24.30
C GLN A 446 15.76 43.15 -25.80
N GLN A 447 15.43 44.37 -26.21
CA GLN A 447 15.26 44.69 -27.63
C GLN A 447 16.54 44.40 -28.41
N GLU A 448 17.70 44.78 -27.87
CA GLU A 448 19.00 44.49 -28.49
C GLU A 448 19.22 42.99 -28.66
N HIS A 449 18.98 42.16 -27.64
CA HIS A 449 19.12 40.69 -27.75
C HIS A 449 18.21 40.08 -28.82
N TRP A 450 16.97 40.59 -28.96
CA TRP A 450 16.06 40.16 -30.01
C TRP A 450 16.50 40.61 -31.42
N MET A 451 17.34 41.65 -31.51
CA MET A 451 17.87 42.21 -32.76
C MET A 451 19.29 41.74 -33.11
N SER A 452 20.09 41.29 -32.15
CA SER A 452 21.56 41.14 -32.30
C SER A 452 22.09 39.71 -32.27
N ARG A 453 21.35 38.72 -31.72
CA ARG A 453 21.81 37.32 -31.62
C ARG A 453 22.27 36.78 -32.99
N GLU A 454 23.55 36.41 -33.08
CA GLU A 454 24.20 35.97 -34.32
C GLU A 454 23.64 34.64 -34.83
N ASP A 455 23.36 34.56 -36.14
CA ASP A 455 23.12 33.31 -36.85
C ASP A 455 24.49 32.66 -37.12
N THR A 456 24.94 31.80 -36.20
CA THR A 456 26.24 31.13 -36.23
C THR A 456 26.43 30.22 -37.45
N VAL A 457 25.34 29.87 -38.14
CA VAL A 457 25.31 28.84 -39.19
C VAL A 457 25.87 29.34 -40.52
N THR A 458 25.67 30.61 -40.89
CA THR A 458 26.06 31.08 -42.23
C THR A 458 27.40 31.81 -42.27
N GLY A 459 27.94 32.27 -41.14
CA GLY A 459 29.13 33.14 -41.14
C GLY A 459 28.96 34.40 -42.00
N GLU A 460 27.71 34.76 -42.32
CA GLU A 460 27.33 35.90 -43.15
C GLU A 460 27.13 37.14 -42.27
N ASP A 461 27.77 38.25 -42.62
CA ASP A 461 27.53 39.57 -42.02
C ASP A 461 26.13 40.07 -42.43
N LEU A 462 25.09 39.60 -41.72
CA LEU A 462 23.72 40.05 -41.91
C LEU A 462 23.45 41.32 -41.10
N SER A 463 22.73 42.27 -41.70
CA SER A 463 22.21 43.46 -41.01
C SER A 463 21.22 43.09 -39.90
N SER A 464 21.03 43.97 -38.91
CA SER A 464 20.05 43.76 -37.83
C SER A 464 18.63 43.54 -38.34
N GLU A 465 18.24 44.19 -39.46
CA GLU A 465 16.95 43.98 -40.11
C GLU A 465 16.81 42.58 -40.72
N GLU A 466 17.87 42.07 -41.36
CA GLU A 466 17.87 40.71 -41.94
C GLU A 466 17.85 39.63 -40.86
N ARG A 467 18.55 39.85 -39.74
CA ARG A 467 18.51 38.96 -38.56
C ARG A 467 17.10 38.93 -37.96
N LEU A 468 16.50 40.10 -37.77
CA LEU A 468 15.12 40.22 -37.28
C LEU A 468 14.14 39.49 -38.23
N LYS A 469 14.32 39.64 -39.55
CA LYS A 469 13.50 38.94 -40.56
C LYS A 469 13.73 37.42 -40.54
N ARG A 470 14.93 36.93 -40.22
CA ARG A 470 15.20 35.49 -40.08
C ARG A 470 14.59 34.90 -38.80
N ASN A 471 14.67 35.60 -37.66
CA ASN A 471 14.23 35.08 -36.35
C ASN A 471 12.76 35.34 -36.03
N LEU A 472 12.23 36.47 -36.48
CA LEU A 472 10.89 36.99 -36.17
C LEU A 472 10.11 37.39 -37.43
N GLY A 473 10.61 37.10 -38.63
CA GLY A 473 9.92 37.44 -39.88
C GLY A 473 8.47 36.95 -39.93
N TRP A 474 7.73 37.46 -40.91
CA TRP A 474 6.34 37.08 -41.11
C TRP A 474 6.25 35.69 -41.73
N ILE A 475 5.21 34.96 -41.35
CA ILE A 475 4.82 33.71 -42.00
C ILE A 475 3.88 34.09 -43.14
N ASP A 476 4.23 33.68 -44.36
CA ASP A 476 3.40 34.00 -45.52
C ASP A 476 2.06 33.28 -45.42
N ASN A 477 0.96 34.02 -45.54
CA ASN A 477 -0.35 33.42 -45.69
C ASN A 477 -0.42 32.80 -47.09
N MET A 478 -0.69 31.50 -47.15
CA MET A 478 -0.65 30.77 -48.41
C MET A 478 -1.88 31.09 -49.26
N PRO A 479 -1.74 31.28 -50.59
CA PRO A 479 -2.87 31.42 -51.50
C PRO A 479 -3.76 30.16 -51.50
N GLU A 480 -5.04 30.33 -51.84
CA GLU A 480 -5.98 29.22 -52.03
C GLU A 480 -5.42 28.17 -53.03
N GLY A 481 -5.22 26.92 -52.57
CA GLY A 481 -4.82 25.81 -53.42
C GLY A 481 -3.53 25.08 -53.00
N ILE A 482 -3.39 24.73 -51.72
CA ILE A 482 -2.26 23.93 -51.25
C ILE A 482 -2.30 22.56 -51.93
N ASP A 483 -1.23 22.20 -52.62
CA ASP A 483 -1.00 20.83 -53.05
C ASP A 483 -0.44 20.00 -51.88
N ILE A 484 -1.31 19.65 -50.92
CA ILE A 484 -0.96 18.72 -49.83
C ILE A 484 -0.69 17.31 -50.40
N THR A 485 -0.77 17.10 -51.73
CA THR A 485 -0.36 15.84 -52.35
C THR A 485 1.14 15.75 -52.62
N ASP A 486 1.93 16.81 -52.35
CA ASP A 486 3.39 16.77 -52.45
C ASP A 486 3.99 15.61 -51.62
N GLU A 487 4.76 14.75 -52.29
CA GLU A 487 5.47 13.61 -51.70
C GLU A 487 6.51 14.06 -50.66
N ASN A 488 7.03 15.29 -50.76
CA ASN A 488 7.98 15.85 -49.78
C ASN A 488 7.39 16.06 -48.37
N LEU A 489 6.07 15.99 -48.25
CA LEU A 489 5.33 16.06 -46.99
C LEU A 489 5.08 14.67 -46.36
N SER A 490 5.38 13.56 -47.05
CA SER A 490 5.24 12.22 -46.49
C SER A 490 6.46 11.88 -45.63
N TYR A 491 6.44 12.30 -44.37
CA TYR A 491 7.26 11.63 -43.36
C TYR A 491 6.44 10.47 -42.83
N LEU A 492 6.92 9.24 -43.05
CA LEU A 492 6.31 8.06 -42.46
C LEU A 492 6.45 8.16 -40.94
N VAL A 493 5.41 7.78 -40.21
CA VAL A 493 5.51 7.58 -38.76
C VAL A 493 6.56 6.50 -38.52
N GLU A 494 7.77 6.92 -38.16
CA GLU A 494 8.84 6.01 -37.77
C GLU A 494 8.42 5.21 -36.53
N GLU A 495 9.03 4.04 -36.34
CA GLU A 495 8.75 3.15 -35.20
C GLU A 495 8.93 3.87 -33.85
N GLU A 496 9.90 4.78 -33.78
CA GLU A 496 10.21 5.61 -32.62
C GLU A 496 8.98 6.43 -32.14
N HIS A 497 8.31 7.15 -33.04
CA HIS A 497 7.13 7.95 -32.70
C HIS A 497 5.93 7.13 -32.17
N ARG A 498 5.84 5.84 -32.55
CA ARG A 498 4.79 4.94 -32.03
C ARG A 498 5.08 4.55 -30.60
N ASN A 499 6.34 4.24 -30.31
CA ASN A 499 6.80 3.95 -28.96
C ASN A 499 6.66 5.18 -28.07
N ASP A 500 6.96 6.38 -28.57
CA ASP A 500 6.83 7.64 -27.83
C ASP A 500 5.40 7.87 -27.30
N LEU A 501 4.39 7.61 -28.14
CA LEU A 501 3.00 7.75 -27.73
C LEU A 501 2.60 6.69 -26.68
N GLU A 502 3.03 5.44 -26.86
CA GLU A 502 2.81 4.38 -25.87
C GLU A 502 3.47 4.73 -24.53
N ASN A 503 4.75 5.11 -24.55
CA ASN A 503 5.52 5.52 -23.38
C ASN A 503 4.88 6.73 -22.68
N ARG A 504 4.38 7.70 -23.44
CA ARG A 504 3.68 8.86 -22.88
C ARG A 504 2.35 8.48 -22.24
N ALA A 505 1.58 7.61 -22.89
CA ALA A 505 0.34 7.10 -22.32
C ALA A 505 0.57 6.32 -21.02
N GLU A 506 1.68 5.57 -20.95
CA GLU A 506 2.11 4.86 -19.75
C GLU A 506 2.55 5.82 -18.64
N ALA A 507 3.40 6.80 -18.94
CA ALA A 507 3.85 7.81 -17.98
C ALA A 507 2.69 8.65 -17.39
N LEU A 508 1.65 8.91 -18.19
CA LEU A 508 0.46 9.65 -17.74
C LEU A 508 -0.61 8.76 -17.09
N HIS A 509 -0.45 7.43 -17.13
CA HIS A 509 -1.50 6.46 -16.83
C HIS A 509 -2.84 6.82 -17.51
N ASP A 510 -2.79 7.17 -18.79
CA ASP A 510 -3.95 7.64 -19.56
C ASP A 510 -4.50 6.50 -20.46
N PRO A 511 -5.64 5.88 -20.09
CA PRO A 511 -6.19 4.76 -20.83
C PRO A 511 -6.74 5.15 -22.21
N LYS A 512 -7.17 6.40 -22.41
CA LYS A 512 -7.67 6.86 -23.71
C LYS A 512 -6.50 7.10 -24.66
N LEU A 513 -5.42 7.71 -24.16
CA LEU A 513 -4.20 7.89 -24.93
C LEU A 513 -3.58 6.53 -25.30
N MET A 514 -3.58 5.57 -24.38
CA MET A 514 -3.08 4.22 -24.65
C MET A 514 -3.90 3.48 -25.72
N ARG A 515 -5.23 3.69 -25.76
CA ARG A 515 -6.07 3.17 -26.87
C ARG A 515 -5.80 3.87 -28.20
N GLN A 516 -5.46 5.16 -28.21
CA GLN A 516 -5.01 5.83 -29.43
C GLN A 516 -3.70 5.22 -29.95
N ALA A 517 -2.75 4.91 -29.07
CA ALA A 517 -1.53 4.18 -29.44
C ALA A 517 -1.87 2.81 -30.07
N ALA A 518 -2.83 2.07 -29.50
CA ALA A 518 -3.32 0.83 -30.11
C ALA A 518 -3.88 1.03 -31.53
N CYS A 519 -4.65 2.09 -31.77
CA CYS A 519 -5.16 2.44 -33.10
C CYS A 519 -4.04 2.73 -34.10
N ILE A 520 -2.94 3.35 -33.67
CA ILE A 520 -1.79 3.58 -34.55
C ILE A 520 -1.16 2.25 -34.98
N TYR A 521 -0.90 1.33 -34.04
CA TYR A 521 -0.38 0.00 -34.37
C TYR A 521 -1.30 -0.77 -35.33
N LYS A 522 -2.62 -0.71 -35.09
CA LYS A 522 -3.62 -1.31 -35.99
C LYS A 522 -3.52 -0.77 -37.42
N SER A 523 -3.34 0.55 -37.58
CA SER A 523 -3.25 1.20 -38.89
C SER A 523 -1.94 0.90 -39.64
N ALA A 524 -0.85 0.63 -38.91
CA ALA A 524 0.49 0.44 -39.47
C ALA A 524 0.75 -0.96 -40.07
N GLY A 525 -0.08 -1.96 -39.76
CA GLY A 525 0.15 -3.39 -40.08
C GLY A 525 0.14 -3.79 -41.56
N SER A 526 0.15 -2.85 -42.51
CA SER A 526 -0.14 -3.13 -43.93
C SER A 526 1.07 -3.43 -44.83
N LYS A 527 2.31 -3.39 -44.31
CA LYS A 527 3.52 -3.45 -45.16
C LYS A 527 3.98 -4.87 -45.52
N ASN A 528 3.87 -5.83 -44.61
CA ASN A 528 4.12 -7.27 -44.87
C ASN A 528 3.52 -8.14 -43.74
N LYS A 529 3.42 -9.47 -43.96
CA LYS A 529 2.80 -10.42 -43.01
C LYS A 529 3.49 -10.49 -41.64
N LYS A 530 4.82 -10.25 -41.56
CA LYS A 530 5.55 -10.28 -40.28
C LYS A 530 5.26 -9.03 -39.46
N ASP A 531 5.25 -7.87 -40.12
CA ASP A 531 4.92 -6.59 -39.50
C ASP A 531 3.45 -6.54 -39.08
N GLU A 532 2.54 -7.15 -39.85
CA GLU A 532 1.13 -7.29 -39.49
C GLU A 532 0.95 -8.09 -38.20
N ALA A 533 1.66 -9.22 -38.05
CA ALA A 533 1.60 -10.04 -36.85
C ALA A 533 2.18 -9.30 -35.63
N ARG A 534 3.30 -8.59 -35.80
CA ARG A 534 3.90 -7.76 -34.75
C ARG A 534 2.96 -6.63 -34.31
N CYS A 535 2.44 -5.85 -35.26
CA CYS A 535 1.55 -4.73 -34.96
C CYS A 535 0.24 -5.18 -34.28
N LYS A 536 -0.27 -6.37 -34.61
CA LYS A 536 -1.42 -6.96 -33.90
C LYS A 536 -1.12 -7.27 -32.43
N LYS A 537 0.10 -7.74 -32.14
CA LYS A 537 0.54 -7.95 -30.75
C LYS A 537 0.71 -6.64 -30.00
N ASP A 538 1.34 -5.64 -30.63
CA ASP A 538 1.52 -4.31 -30.04
C ASP A 538 0.15 -3.62 -29.80
N GLU A 539 -0.80 -3.72 -30.74
CA GLU A 539 -2.19 -3.27 -30.56
C GLU A 539 -2.84 -3.93 -29.34
N ALA A 540 -2.73 -5.26 -29.23
CA ALA A 540 -3.29 -6.01 -28.11
C ALA A 540 -2.63 -5.63 -26.78
N ARG A 541 -1.30 -5.42 -26.77
CA ARG A 541 -0.54 -4.96 -25.61
C ARG A 541 -1.02 -3.58 -25.13
N CYS A 542 -1.15 -2.61 -26.04
CA CYS A 542 -1.66 -1.29 -25.69
C CYS A 542 -3.09 -1.37 -25.13
N LYS A 543 -3.96 -2.17 -25.73
CA LYS A 543 -5.32 -2.40 -25.18
C LYS A 543 -5.27 -3.01 -23.79
N ALA A 544 -4.39 -3.97 -23.55
CA ALA A 544 -4.20 -4.57 -22.23
C ALA A 544 -3.76 -3.52 -21.19
N LYS A 545 -2.72 -2.73 -21.51
CA LYS A 545 -2.26 -1.61 -20.66
C LYS A 545 -3.37 -0.59 -20.38
N ALA A 546 -4.22 -0.29 -21.37
CA ALA A 546 -5.36 0.62 -21.17
C ALA A 546 -6.37 0.07 -20.15
N PHE A 547 -6.73 -1.22 -20.23
CA PHE A 547 -7.59 -1.87 -19.23
C PHE A 547 -6.93 -1.95 -17.85
N TYR A 548 -5.61 -2.14 -17.80
CA TYR A 548 -4.86 -2.08 -16.56
C TYR A 548 -4.99 -0.72 -15.86
N PHE A 549 -4.86 0.39 -16.60
CA PHE A 549 -5.04 1.74 -16.04
C PHE A 549 -6.48 2.03 -15.57
N GLU A 550 -7.46 1.32 -16.13
CA GLU A 550 -8.86 1.35 -15.70
C GLU A 550 -9.17 0.37 -14.57
N GLU A 551 -8.17 -0.39 -14.10
CA GLU A 551 -8.28 -1.39 -13.05
C GLU A 551 -9.21 -2.57 -13.43
N ASP A 552 -9.50 -2.76 -14.72
CA ASP A 552 -10.14 -3.97 -15.25
C ASP A 552 -9.07 -5.03 -15.57
N TYR A 553 -8.52 -5.59 -14.49
CA TYR A 553 -7.46 -6.59 -14.56
C TYR A 553 -7.86 -7.87 -15.32
N ARG A 554 -9.17 -8.16 -15.39
CA ARG A 554 -9.67 -9.32 -16.15
C ARG A 554 -9.53 -9.08 -17.64
N GLN A 555 -10.06 -7.97 -18.16
CA GLN A 555 -9.91 -7.62 -19.56
C GLN A 555 -8.44 -7.39 -19.92
N SER A 556 -7.68 -6.74 -19.04
CA SER A 556 -6.24 -6.57 -19.20
C SER A 556 -5.52 -7.89 -19.46
N ALA A 557 -5.72 -8.90 -18.59
CA ALA A 557 -5.09 -10.21 -18.76
C ALA A 557 -5.49 -10.90 -20.07
N GLU A 558 -6.78 -10.88 -20.42
CA GLU A 558 -7.29 -11.45 -21.68
C GLU A 558 -6.67 -10.81 -22.92
N TRP A 559 -6.38 -9.50 -22.88
CA TRP A 559 -5.71 -8.80 -23.98
C TRP A 559 -4.19 -9.04 -24.01
N PHE A 560 -3.53 -9.20 -22.86
CA PHE A 560 -2.13 -9.63 -22.81
C PHE A 560 -1.95 -11.05 -23.37
N GLU A 561 -2.89 -11.97 -23.13
CA GLU A 561 -2.89 -13.28 -23.79
C GLU A 561 -2.97 -13.16 -25.32
N ARG A 562 -3.78 -12.23 -25.85
CA ARG A 562 -3.85 -11.95 -27.30
C ARG A 562 -2.59 -11.30 -27.84
N ALA A 563 -1.85 -10.57 -27.00
CA ALA A 563 -0.54 -10.02 -27.32
C ALA A 563 0.58 -11.08 -27.32
N GLU A 564 0.29 -12.30 -26.86
CA GLU A 564 1.27 -13.36 -26.53
C GLU A 564 2.27 -12.95 -25.44
N ASP A 565 1.92 -11.97 -24.61
CA ASP A 565 2.66 -11.59 -23.41
C ASP A 565 2.03 -12.27 -22.19
N TYR A 566 2.32 -13.56 -22.06
CA TYR A 566 1.69 -14.42 -21.07
C TYR A 566 2.13 -14.10 -19.64
N ASP A 567 3.34 -13.58 -19.44
CA ASP A 567 3.80 -13.20 -18.10
C ASP A 567 3.03 -11.99 -17.59
N SER A 568 2.85 -10.95 -18.41
CA SER A 568 1.98 -9.81 -18.05
C SER A 568 0.52 -10.24 -17.84
N ALA A 569 0.02 -11.21 -18.60
CA ALA A 569 -1.33 -11.77 -18.38
C ALA A 569 -1.44 -12.45 -17.00
N VAL A 570 -0.44 -13.25 -16.62
CA VAL A 570 -0.37 -13.91 -15.30
C VAL A 570 -0.36 -12.87 -14.19
N GLU A 571 0.45 -11.82 -14.31
CA GLU A 571 0.51 -10.74 -13.32
C GLU A 571 -0.86 -10.06 -13.13
N ASN A 572 -1.56 -9.77 -14.21
CA ASN A 572 -2.90 -9.15 -14.15
C ASN A 572 -3.94 -10.09 -13.52
N TYR A 573 -3.94 -11.38 -13.87
CA TYR A 573 -4.79 -12.35 -13.19
C TYR A 573 -4.43 -12.50 -11.70
N TRP A 574 -3.16 -12.37 -11.34
CA TRP A 574 -2.71 -12.43 -9.95
C TRP A 574 -3.18 -11.23 -9.14
N ILE A 575 -3.11 -10.02 -9.70
CA ILE A 575 -3.67 -8.79 -9.10
C ILE A 575 -5.20 -8.92 -8.95
N LEU A 576 -5.89 -9.47 -9.96
CA LEU A 576 -7.32 -9.76 -9.88
C LEU A 576 -7.63 -10.75 -8.75
N LEU A 577 -6.83 -11.81 -8.61
CA LEU A 577 -6.99 -12.80 -7.55
C LEU A 577 -6.79 -12.20 -6.15
N ASN A 578 -5.87 -11.23 -6.03
CA ASN A 578 -5.57 -10.54 -4.78
C ASN A 578 -6.77 -9.71 -4.31
N SER A 579 -7.40 -8.97 -5.23
CA SER A 579 -8.57 -8.14 -4.92
C SER A 579 -9.88 -8.93 -4.82
N HIS A 580 -10.02 -10.00 -5.61
CA HIS A 580 -11.23 -10.82 -5.71
C HIS A 580 -10.87 -12.32 -5.71
N PRO A 581 -10.61 -12.92 -4.53
CA PRO A 581 -10.19 -14.31 -4.44
C PRO A 581 -11.22 -15.31 -5.00
N ASP A 582 -10.94 -15.89 -6.17
CA ASP A 582 -11.79 -16.88 -6.85
C ASP A 582 -10.96 -18.03 -7.46
N LYS A 583 -11.41 -19.27 -7.20
CA LYS A 583 -10.86 -20.50 -7.79
C LYS A 583 -10.94 -20.55 -9.32
N SER A 584 -11.84 -19.79 -9.93
CA SER A 584 -11.95 -19.70 -11.40
C SER A 584 -10.69 -19.08 -12.00
N ILE A 585 -10.10 -18.07 -11.33
CA ILE A 585 -8.90 -17.36 -11.76
C ILE A 585 -7.67 -18.27 -11.67
N ILE A 586 -7.55 -19.09 -10.62
CA ILE A 586 -6.50 -20.14 -10.53
C ILE A 586 -6.52 -21.03 -11.78
N SER A 587 -7.73 -21.38 -12.24
CA SER A 587 -7.90 -22.23 -13.42
C SER A 587 -7.55 -21.48 -14.72
N GLN A 588 -7.70 -20.16 -14.78
CA GLN A 588 -7.28 -19.34 -15.92
C GLN A 588 -5.75 -19.27 -15.98
N ILE A 589 -5.09 -18.96 -14.86
CA ILE A 589 -3.63 -18.91 -14.76
C ILE A 589 -3.01 -20.28 -15.10
N ALA A 590 -3.57 -21.38 -14.58
CA ALA A 590 -3.06 -22.73 -14.84
C ALA A 590 -3.12 -23.16 -16.32
N ARG A 591 -4.00 -22.54 -17.14
CA ARG A 591 -4.07 -22.82 -18.59
C ARG A 591 -2.85 -22.28 -19.34
N LEU A 592 -2.14 -21.31 -18.78
CA LEU A 592 -0.98 -20.67 -19.39
C LEU A 592 0.32 -21.47 -19.22
N ARG A 593 0.27 -22.66 -18.60
CA ARG A 593 1.44 -23.52 -18.31
C ARG A 593 2.32 -23.87 -19.50
N ASP A 594 1.74 -23.95 -20.70
CA ASP A 594 2.45 -24.32 -21.91
C ASP A 594 3.10 -23.09 -22.58
N HIS A 595 2.82 -21.89 -22.07
CA HIS A 595 3.23 -20.60 -22.66
C HIS A 595 4.07 -19.72 -21.73
N SER A 596 3.95 -19.87 -20.40
CA SER A 596 4.71 -19.12 -19.39
C SER A 596 5.38 -20.05 -18.38
N GLN A 597 6.62 -19.71 -17.99
CA GLN A 597 7.38 -20.39 -16.94
C GLN A 597 7.27 -19.69 -15.58
N ASN A 598 6.37 -18.69 -15.45
CA ASN A 598 6.17 -17.94 -14.22
C ASN A 598 5.80 -18.87 -13.05
N ILE A 599 6.39 -18.60 -11.88
CA ILE A 599 6.19 -19.37 -10.65
C ILE A 599 4.71 -19.46 -10.25
N LYS A 600 3.95 -18.38 -10.46
CA LYS A 600 2.50 -18.29 -10.21
C LYS A 600 1.72 -19.32 -11.03
N VAL A 601 2.13 -19.54 -12.28
CA VAL A 601 1.54 -20.57 -13.15
C VAL A 601 1.80 -21.97 -12.61
N ARG A 602 3.06 -22.25 -12.24
CA ARG A 602 3.44 -23.54 -11.62
C ARG A 602 2.60 -23.83 -10.38
N LEU A 603 2.42 -22.84 -9.51
CA LEU A 603 1.62 -22.96 -8.29
C LEU A 603 0.16 -23.27 -8.58
N CYS A 604 -0.46 -22.52 -9.50
CA CYS A 604 -1.84 -22.76 -9.90
C CYS A 604 -2.04 -24.15 -10.56
N VAL A 605 -1.07 -24.63 -11.33
CA VAL A 605 -1.09 -26.00 -11.88
C VAL A 605 -1.02 -27.04 -10.76
N MET A 606 -0.19 -26.83 -9.74
CA MET A 606 -0.10 -27.73 -8.58
C MET A 606 -1.41 -27.84 -7.80
N CYS A 607 -2.28 -26.82 -7.83
CA CYS A 607 -3.59 -26.83 -7.17
C CYS A 607 -4.61 -27.81 -7.78
N ALA A 608 -4.37 -28.38 -8.97
CA ALA A 608 -5.30 -29.31 -9.61
C ALA A 608 -5.43 -30.61 -8.80
N ASN A 609 -4.31 -31.23 -8.45
CA ASN A 609 -4.20 -32.45 -7.64
C ASN A 609 -2.98 -32.34 -6.70
N PRO A 610 -3.07 -31.53 -5.63
CA PRO A 610 -1.92 -31.24 -4.80
C PRO A 610 -1.55 -32.40 -3.87
N SER A 611 -0.24 -32.61 -3.71
CA SER A 611 0.35 -33.48 -2.70
C SER A 611 0.93 -32.64 -1.54
N VAL A 612 1.27 -33.29 -0.42
CA VAL A 612 1.99 -32.63 0.69
C VAL A 612 3.34 -32.06 0.21
N ARG A 613 4.02 -32.77 -0.69
CA ARG A 613 5.27 -32.29 -1.32
C ARG A 613 5.03 -31.03 -2.16
N ASN A 614 3.91 -30.96 -2.90
CA ASN A 614 3.56 -29.76 -3.67
C ASN A 614 3.33 -28.56 -2.74
N LEU A 615 2.67 -28.76 -1.60
CA LEU A 615 2.48 -27.69 -0.62
C LEU A 615 3.83 -27.18 -0.08
N LYS A 616 4.76 -28.10 0.25
CA LYS A 616 6.11 -27.71 0.67
C LYS A 616 6.82 -26.87 -0.41
N LEU A 617 6.80 -27.34 -1.66
CA LEU A 617 7.41 -26.61 -2.78
C LEU A 617 6.73 -25.26 -2.99
N ALA A 618 5.41 -25.19 -2.85
CA ALA A 618 4.65 -23.95 -3.00
C ALA A 618 5.01 -22.91 -1.94
N ILE A 619 5.22 -23.36 -0.69
CA ILE A 619 5.69 -22.49 0.40
C ILE A 619 7.11 -21.98 0.10
N ASP A 620 8.02 -22.85 -0.34
CA ASP A 620 9.38 -22.44 -0.71
C ASP A 620 9.39 -21.41 -1.83
N ASP A 621 8.59 -21.67 -2.87
CA ASP A 621 8.42 -20.82 -4.04
C ASP A 621 7.87 -19.44 -3.65
N THR A 622 6.88 -19.42 -2.76
CA THR A 622 6.27 -18.18 -2.24
C THR A 622 7.29 -17.35 -1.46
N LEU A 623 8.00 -17.97 -0.52
CA LEU A 623 9.03 -17.28 0.26
C LEU A 623 10.14 -16.73 -0.65
N THR A 624 10.61 -17.55 -1.60
CA THR A 624 11.63 -17.11 -2.56
C THR A 624 11.14 -15.92 -3.41
N ALA A 625 9.89 -15.94 -3.86
CA ALA A 625 9.32 -14.84 -4.64
C ALA A 625 9.23 -13.54 -3.82
N LEU A 626 8.78 -13.62 -2.56
CA LEU A 626 8.70 -12.47 -1.66
C LEU A 626 10.09 -11.91 -1.31
N ASP A 627 11.08 -12.79 -1.11
CA ASP A 627 12.45 -12.39 -0.79
C ASP A 627 13.17 -11.74 -1.99
N THR A 628 12.89 -12.22 -3.21
CA THR A 628 13.59 -11.77 -4.42
C THR A 628 12.93 -10.59 -5.13
N ASN A 629 11.60 -10.51 -5.10
CA ASN A 629 10.85 -9.47 -5.80
C ASN A 629 9.92 -8.73 -4.82
N LYS A 630 10.31 -7.50 -4.49
CA LYS A 630 9.58 -6.66 -3.51
C LYS A 630 8.13 -6.39 -3.93
N ASN A 631 7.87 -6.32 -5.24
CA ASN A 631 6.54 -6.04 -5.80
C ASN A 631 5.51 -7.14 -5.44
N GLU A 632 5.96 -8.36 -5.10
CA GLU A 632 5.07 -9.46 -4.71
C GLU A 632 4.29 -9.16 -3.42
N HIS A 633 4.82 -8.30 -2.55
CA HIS A 633 4.15 -7.86 -1.32
C HIS A 633 2.84 -7.09 -1.60
N ALA A 634 2.68 -6.52 -2.80
CA ALA A 634 1.41 -5.91 -3.20
C ALA A 634 0.28 -6.94 -3.39
N THR A 635 0.62 -8.24 -3.47
CA THR A 635 -0.33 -9.32 -3.82
C THR A 635 -0.40 -10.46 -2.78
N ILE A 636 -0.11 -10.15 -1.51
CA ILE A 636 -0.07 -11.11 -0.39
C ILE A 636 -1.36 -11.95 -0.27
N GLU A 637 -2.53 -11.36 -0.50
CA GLU A 637 -3.80 -12.08 -0.40
C GLU A 637 -3.96 -13.14 -1.49
N ALA A 638 -3.44 -12.90 -2.70
CA ALA A 638 -3.41 -13.92 -3.76
C ALA A 638 -2.52 -15.09 -3.37
N TRP A 639 -1.31 -14.83 -2.84
CA TRP A 639 -0.39 -15.85 -2.34
C TRP A 639 -1.02 -16.69 -1.23
N GLN A 640 -1.60 -16.04 -0.21
CA GLN A 640 -2.31 -16.68 0.89
C GLN A 640 -3.48 -17.53 0.40
N PHE A 641 -4.28 -17.01 -0.55
CA PHE A 641 -5.43 -17.72 -1.11
C PHE A 641 -5.02 -18.99 -1.85
N VAL A 642 -4.00 -18.92 -2.71
CA VAL A 642 -3.52 -20.08 -3.48
C VAL A 642 -2.98 -21.17 -2.57
N LEU A 643 -2.19 -20.82 -1.55
CA LEU A 643 -1.65 -21.80 -0.60
C LEU A 643 -2.76 -22.47 0.23
N ASN A 644 -3.73 -21.70 0.72
CA ASN A 644 -4.87 -22.24 1.47
C ASN A 644 -5.79 -23.09 0.58
N TYR A 645 -6.01 -22.67 -0.67
CA TYR A 645 -6.76 -23.46 -1.65
C TYR A 645 -6.06 -24.78 -1.97
N MET A 646 -4.73 -24.75 -2.11
CA MET A 646 -3.92 -25.96 -2.30
C MET A 646 -4.07 -26.90 -1.09
N LEU A 647 -3.87 -26.38 0.12
CA LEU A 647 -4.01 -27.12 1.38
C LEU A 647 -5.38 -27.79 1.50
N GLN A 648 -6.46 -27.09 1.14
CA GLN A 648 -7.82 -27.62 1.20
C GLN A 648 -8.05 -28.81 0.25
N LYS A 649 -7.33 -28.86 -0.88
CA LYS A 649 -7.51 -29.90 -1.91
C LYS A 649 -6.66 -31.15 -1.70
N ILE A 650 -5.67 -31.11 -0.81
CA ILE A 650 -4.80 -32.27 -0.56
C ILE A 650 -5.64 -33.41 0.01
N GLN A 651 -5.58 -34.57 -0.65
CA GLN A 651 -6.19 -35.80 -0.16
C GLN A 651 -5.15 -36.54 0.70
N PRO A 652 -5.33 -36.61 2.03
CA PRO A 652 -4.33 -37.19 2.91
C PRO A 652 -4.20 -38.70 2.68
N LYS A 653 -2.97 -39.17 2.51
CA LYS A 653 -2.62 -40.60 2.46
C LYS A 653 -1.67 -40.93 3.59
N LYS A 654 -1.90 -42.05 4.28
CA LYS A 654 -1.06 -42.47 5.41
C LYS A 654 0.40 -42.60 4.97
N ASN A 655 1.32 -42.02 5.74
CA ASN A 655 2.76 -41.94 5.50
C ASN A 655 3.21 -41.11 4.27
N ASP A 656 2.29 -40.48 3.55
CA ASP A 656 2.60 -39.65 2.38
C ASP A 656 2.94 -38.22 2.83
N GLY A 657 4.17 -37.77 2.57
CA GLY A 657 4.64 -36.43 2.95
C GLY A 657 5.01 -36.24 4.42
N THR A 658 5.09 -37.30 5.23
CA THR A 658 5.44 -37.20 6.66
C THR A 658 6.82 -36.57 6.89
N ARG A 659 7.75 -36.73 5.94
CA ARG A 659 9.10 -36.10 5.96
C ARG A 659 9.08 -34.61 5.62
N ASP A 660 8.08 -34.16 4.88
CA ASP A 660 7.93 -32.76 4.47
C ASP A 660 7.23 -31.93 5.54
N MET A 661 6.38 -32.56 6.38
CA MET A 661 5.59 -31.87 7.40
C MET A 661 6.41 -31.02 8.40
N PRO A 662 7.57 -31.46 8.93
CA PRO A 662 8.40 -30.63 9.80
C PRO A 662 8.85 -29.33 9.11
N ILE A 663 9.25 -29.44 7.84
CA ILE A 663 9.71 -28.30 7.03
C ILE A 663 8.54 -27.34 6.77
N ILE A 664 7.35 -27.87 6.49
CA ILE A 664 6.13 -27.06 6.30
C ILE A 664 5.80 -26.29 7.59
N THR A 665 5.87 -26.94 8.75
CA THR A 665 5.59 -26.29 10.04
C THR A 665 6.60 -25.18 10.36
N GLU A 666 7.90 -25.42 10.11
CA GLU A 666 8.96 -24.43 10.28
C GLU A 666 8.76 -23.22 9.34
N LYS A 667 8.61 -23.47 8.05
CA LYS A 667 8.46 -22.42 7.04
C LYS A 667 7.15 -21.64 7.12
N ARG A 668 6.11 -22.20 7.73
CA ARG A 668 4.88 -21.46 8.03
C ARG A 668 5.15 -20.26 8.93
N HIS A 669 6.08 -20.37 9.88
CA HIS A 669 6.42 -19.22 10.73
C HIS A 669 7.07 -18.10 9.90
N GLN A 670 7.94 -18.45 8.95
CA GLN A 670 8.48 -17.47 7.99
C GLN A 670 7.37 -16.83 7.14
N LEU A 671 6.41 -17.61 6.65
CA LEU A 671 5.26 -17.05 5.92
C LEU A 671 4.47 -16.05 6.77
N SER A 672 4.29 -16.32 8.07
CA SER A 672 3.59 -15.38 8.95
C SER A 672 4.33 -14.08 9.20
N GLU A 673 5.66 -14.05 9.04
CA GLU A 673 6.45 -12.80 9.06
C GLU A 673 6.15 -11.92 7.84
N HIS A 674 5.70 -12.51 6.73
CA HIS A 674 5.22 -11.81 5.53
C HIS A 674 3.69 -11.67 5.48
N ASP A 675 3.00 -11.75 6.62
CA ASP A 675 1.53 -11.65 6.75
C ASP A 675 0.73 -12.77 6.03
N ILE A 676 1.39 -13.87 5.62
CA ILE A 676 0.71 -15.02 4.99
C ILE A 676 0.37 -16.08 6.04
N ASN A 677 -0.93 -16.28 6.25
CA ASN A 677 -1.46 -17.22 7.23
C ASN A 677 -2.07 -18.47 6.59
N LEU A 678 -1.45 -19.62 6.83
CA LEU A 678 -2.03 -20.92 6.50
C LEU A 678 -3.10 -21.32 7.52
N ASN A 679 -4.17 -21.96 7.05
CA ASN A 679 -5.23 -22.49 7.90
C ASN A 679 -4.69 -23.61 8.81
N ILE A 680 -4.38 -23.25 10.06
CA ILE A 680 -3.78 -24.13 11.08
C ILE A 680 -4.65 -25.37 11.31
N SER A 681 -5.97 -25.21 11.37
CA SER A 681 -6.90 -26.33 11.60
C SER A 681 -6.81 -27.38 10.48
N LYS A 682 -6.79 -26.93 9.22
CA LYS A 682 -6.65 -27.81 8.05
C LYS A 682 -5.27 -28.45 7.97
N LEU A 683 -4.21 -27.70 8.27
CA LEU A 683 -2.84 -28.21 8.29
C LEU A 683 -2.64 -29.27 9.38
N ALA A 684 -3.17 -29.04 10.58
CA ALA A 684 -3.13 -29.99 11.69
C ALA A 684 -3.91 -31.28 11.37
N SER A 685 -5.09 -31.14 10.76
CA SER A 685 -5.87 -32.28 10.26
C SER A 685 -5.08 -33.08 9.21
N LEU A 686 -4.44 -32.41 8.25
CA LEU A 686 -3.57 -33.07 7.27
C LEU A 686 -2.44 -33.84 7.96
N ALA A 687 -1.71 -33.20 8.88
CA ALA A 687 -0.62 -33.83 9.65
C ALA A 687 -1.08 -35.08 10.41
N PHE A 688 -2.28 -35.05 11.01
CA PHE A 688 -2.85 -36.20 11.70
C PHE A 688 -3.13 -37.38 10.75
N HIS A 689 -3.79 -37.11 9.62
CA HIS A 689 -4.19 -38.16 8.68
C HIS A 689 -2.99 -38.81 7.97
N ILE A 690 -1.89 -38.08 7.76
CA ILE A 690 -0.65 -38.65 7.19
C ILE A 690 0.22 -39.37 8.24
N GLY A 691 -0.13 -39.29 9.53
CA GLY A 691 0.57 -39.97 10.63
C GLY A 691 1.66 -39.16 11.33
N SER A 692 1.79 -37.86 11.07
CA SER A 692 2.73 -36.95 11.77
C SER A 692 2.10 -36.40 13.05
N LEU A 693 1.92 -37.28 14.05
CA LEU A 693 1.13 -36.98 15.25
C LEU A 693 1.70 -35.83 16.10
N ASP A 694 3.02 -35.78 16.28
CA ASP A 694 3.65 -34.75 17.11
C ASP A 694 3.45 -33.34 16.53
N HIS A 695 3.56 -33.20 15.21
CA HIS A 695 3.34 -31.93 14.52
C HIS A 695 1.85 -31.54 14.50
N ALA A 696 0.95 -32.52 14.32
CA ALA A 696 -0.50 -32.26 14.41
C ALA A 696 -0.88 -31.74 15.81
N ILE A 697 -0.32 -32.35 16.86
CA ILE A 697 -0.51 -31.92 18.24
C ILE A 697 0.01 -30.49 18.45
N ALA A 698 1.23 -30.19 18.02
CA ALA A 698 1.81 -28.86 18.18
C ALA A 698 0.94 -27.78 17.52
N LEU A 699 0.48 -28.02 16.29
CA LEU A 699 -0.39 -27.09 15.55
C LEU A 699 -1.74 -26.88 16.25
N TRP A 700 -2.37 -27.92 16.81
CA TRP A 700 -3.61 -27.78 17.58
C TRP A 700 -3.40 -27.12 18.95
N GLU A 701 -2.19 -27.17 19.51
CA GLU A 701 -1.88 -26.52 20.79
C GLU A 701 -1.73 -25.01 20.66
N GLU A 702 -1.35 -24.51 19.48
CA GLU A 702 -1.40 -23.09 19.12
C GLU A 702 -2.84 -22.55 19.02
N MET A 703 -3.82 -23.43 18.81
CA MET A 703 -5.24 -23.06 18.77
C MET A 703 -5.85 -22.98 20.17
N ASP A 704 -6.90 -22.15 20.29
CA ASP A 704 -7.73 -22.08 21.49
C ASP A 704 -8.22 -23.47 21.93
N LYS A 705 -8.19 -23.72 23.24
CA LYS A 705 -8.57 -25.02 23.83
C LYS A 705 -9.97 -25.48 23.41
N SER A 706 -10.91 -24.56 23.22
CA SER A 706 -12.28 -24.85 22.78
C SER A 706 -12.40 -25.32 21.32
N ASN A 707 -11.39 -25.02 20.49
CA ASN A 707 -11.40 -25.30 19.05
C ASN A 707 -10.64 -26.59 18.69
N ARG A 708 -10.19 -27.36 19.69
CA ARG A 708 -9.44 -28.61 19.46
C ARG A 708 -10.41 -29.74 19.08
N PRO A 709 -10.20 -30.40 17.92
CA PRO A 709 -11.11 -31.41 17.42
C PRO A 709 -10.86 -32.78 18.10
N ALA A 710 -11.74 -33.76 17.89
CA ALA A 710 -11.61 -35.10 18.48
C ALA A 710 -10.26 -35.77 18.12
N GLU A 711 -9.78 -35.52 16.91
CA GLU A 711 -8.51 -36.01 16.37
C GLU A 711 -7.29 -35.58 17.22
N TYR A 712 -7.34 -34.39 17.85
CA TYR A 712 -6.30 -33.95 18.78
C TYR A 712 -6.19 -34.88 19.98
N PHE A 713 -7.32 -35.26 20.56
CA PHE A 713 -7.37 -36.14 21.72
C PHE A 713 -6.90 -37.55 21.34
N HIS A 714 -7.31 -38.07 20.19
CA HIS A 714 -6.79 -39.34 19.67
C HIS A 714 -5.28 -39.30 19.42
N ALA A 715 -4.74 -38.18 18.91
CA ALA A 715 -3.30 -38.03 18.72
C ALA A 715 -2.55 -38.08 20.07
N LYS A 716 -3.02 -37.33 21.08
CA LYS A 716 -2.44 -37.34 22.44
C LYS A 716 -2.46 -38.72 23.08
N LEU A 717 -3.53 -39.49 22.89
CA LEU A 717 -3.62 -40.88 23.40
C LEU A 717 -2.62 -41.83 22.73
N ARG A 718 -2.25 -41.58 21.47
CA ARG A 718 -1.28 -42.41 20.73
C ARG A 718 0.17 -42.07 21.05
N THR A 719 0.46 -40.83 21.45
CA THR A 719 1.83 -40.36 21.70
C THR A 719 2.23 -40.43 23.18
N LEU A 720 1.30 -40.17 24.09
CA LEU A 720 1.56 -40.17 25.52
C LEU A 720 1.46 -41.57 26.14
N LYS A 721 2.08 -41.73 27.31
CA LYS A 721 1.97 -42.93 28.13
C LYS A 721 1.10 -42.66 29.36
N TYR A 722 0.42 -43.69 29.84
CA TYR A 722 -0.26 -43.65 31.13
C TYR A 722 0.70 -43.21 32.25
N PRO A 723 0.30 -42.31 33.19
CA PRO A 723 -1.04 -41.79 33.45
C PRO A 723 -1.39 -40.48 32.73
N ALA A 724 -0.52 -39.94 31.87
CA ALA A 724 -0.75 -38.66 31.21
C ALA A 724 -1.93 -38.70 30.20
N THR A 725 -2.31 -39.89 29.74
CA THR A 725 -3.42 -40.16 28.81
C THR A 725 -4.81 -39.90 29.42
N ILE A 726 -4.95 -40.02 30.76
CA ILE A 726 -6.25 -40.04 31.47
C ILE A 726 -7.14 -38.83 31.11
N GLN A 727 -6.55 -37.64 31.06
CA GLN A 727 -7.28 -36.39 30.85
C GLN A 727 -7.77 -36.19 29.41
N PHE A 728 -7.33 -37.02 28.46
CA PHE A 728 -7.63 -36.85 27.04
C PHE A 728 -8.77 -37.76 26.54
N TYR A 729 -9.12 -38.81 27.29
CA TYR A 729 -10.16 -39.76 26.86
C TYR A 729 -11.52 -39.11 26.63
N GLU A 730 -12.00 -38.28 27.56
CA GLU A 730 -13.30 -37.62 27.45
C GLU A 730 -13.40 -36.74 26.18
N GLY A 731 -12.29 -36.13 25.76
CA GLY A 731 -12.23 -35.26 24.58
C GLY A 731 -12.29 -36.00 23.23
N THR A 732 -12.08 -37.33 23.21
CA THR A 732 -12.23 -38.14 21.98
C THR A 732 -13.65 -38.14 21.44
N ARG A 733 -14.65 -37.96 22.32
CA ARG A 733 -16.09 -38.07 22.01
C ARG A 733 -16.53 -39.46 21.53
N ASP A 734 -15.70 -40.49 21.71
CA ASP A 734 -16.10 -41.87 21.46
C ASP A 734 -17.15 -42.32 22.49
N GLU A 735 -18.16 -43.10 22.11
CA GLU A 735 -19.18 -43.55 23.09
C GLU A 735 -18.59 -44.47 24.18
N ASP A 736 -17.52 -45.20 23.85
CA ASP A 736 -16.85 -46.19 24.68
C ASP A 736 -15.59 -45.66 25.40
N TRP A 737 -15.32 -44.34 25.38
CA TRP A 737 -14.09 -43.77 25.98
C TRP A 737 -13.91 -44.16 27.45
N ARG A 738 -15.03 -44.29 28.19
CA ARG A 738 -15.03 -44.71 29.60
C ARG A 738 -14.52 -46.15 29.74
N GLU A 739 -14.97 -47.04 28.86
CA GLU A 739 -14.56 -48.44 28.84
C GLU A 739 -13.07 -48.60 28.51
N LEU A 740 -12.58 -47.81 27.55
CA LEU A 740 -11.16 -47.82 27.18
C LEU A 740 -10.27 -47.31 28.32
N LEU A 741 -10.67 -46.22 28.99
CA LEU A 741 -9.92 -45.67 30.12
C LEU A 741 -9.90 -46.63 31.33
N ILE A 742 -11.02 -47.27 31.66
CA ILE A 742 -11.03 -48.22 32.80
C ILE A 742 -10.18 -49.46 32.50
N GLN A 743 -10.13 -49.92 31.25
CA GLN A 743 -9.23 -51.01 30.84
C GLN A 743 -7.75 -50.60 30.96
N GLU A 744 -7.38 -49.38 30.57
CA GLU A 744 -6.01 -48.88 30.71
C GLU A 744 -5.62 -48.72 32.18
N TYR A 745 -6.53 -48.23 33.03
CA TYR A 745 -6.36 -48.14 34.48
C TYR A 745 -6.09 -49.52 35.11
N ARG A 746 -6.89 -50.54 34.75
CA ARG A 746 -6.73 -51.92 35.24
C ARG A 746 -5.38 -52.54 34.87
N LYS A 747 -4.84 -52.20 33.71
CA LYS A 747 -3.51 -52.66 33.26
C LYS A 747 -2.36 -52.03 34.05
N ASN A 748 -2.59 -50.93 34.77
CA ASN A 748 -1.55 -50.14 35.45
C ASN A 748 -1.83 -49.94 36.97
N PRO A 749 -1.99 -51.02 37.77
CA PRO A 749 -2.52 -50.93 39.14
C PRO A 749 -1.61 -50.22 40.16
N ASN A 750 -0.31 -50.09 39.89
CA ASN A 750 0.69 -49.59 40.83
C ASN A 750 1.15 -48.15 40.55
N VAL A 751 0.56 -47.47 39.57
CA VAL A 751 0.95 -46.11 39.17
C VAL A 751 0.32 -45.07 40.10
N LYS A 752 1.13 -44.15 40.64
CA LYS A 752 0.62 -43.06 41.49
C LYS A 752 -0.02 -41.98 40.61
N LEU A 753 -1.29 -41.67 40.89
CA LEU A 753 -2.07 -40.66 40.18
C LEU A 753 -2.12 -39.33 40.92
N GLU A 754 -2.10 -38.23 40.16
CA GLU A 754 -2.35 -36.88 40.64
C GLU A 754 -3.81 -36.66 41.03
N VAL A 755 -4.12 -35.57 41.74
CA VAL A 755 -5.48 -35.28 42.21
C VAL A 755 -6.46 -35.10 41.04
N SER A 756 -6.07 -34.37 39.99
CA SER A 756 -6.87 -34.17 38.77
C SER A 756 -7.17 -35.49 38.05
N GLN A 757 -6.15 -36.32 37.85
CA GLN A 757 -6.26 -37.65 37.24
C GLN A 757 -7.16 -38.58 38.04
N LYS A 758 -7.02 -38.59 39.37
CA LYS A 758 -7.89 -39.37 40.26
C LYS A 758 -9.34 -38.95 40.19
N SER A 759 -9.63 -37.66 39.99
CA SER A 759 -11.01 -37.18 39.83
C SER A 759 -11.67 -37.72 38.55
N VAL A 760 -10.94 -37.75 37.43
CA VAL A 760 -11.42 -38.35 36.17
C VAL A 760 -11.63 -39.86 36.30
N ILE A 761 -10.69 -40.57 36.93
CA ILE A 761 -10.85 -42.02 37.18
C ILE A 761 -12.03 -42.29 38.13
N ALA A 762 -12.23 -41.46 39.16
CA ALA A 762 -13.35 -41.59 40.07
C ALA A 762 -14.69 -41.41 39.37
N SER A 763 -14.82 -40.45 38.43
CA SER A 763 -16.06 -40.29 37.66
C SER A 763 -16.34 -41.50 36.76
N VAL A 764 -15.32 -42.10 36.15
CA VAL A 764 -15.47 -43.32 35.34
C VAL A 764 -15.84 -44.52 36.20
N ILE A 765 -15.17 -44.75 37.33
CA ILE A 765 -15.47 -45.86 38.26
C ILE A 765 -16.91 -45.75 38.77
N LYS A 766 -17.43 -44.55 39.04
CA LYS A 766 -18.83 -44.34 39.43
C LYS A 766 -19.85 -44.77 38.38
N SER A 767 -19.45 -44.81 37.10
CA SER A 767 -20.34 -45.18 36.01
C SER A 767 -20.27 -46.67 35.65
N ILE A 768 -19.06 -47.24 35.57
CA ILE A 768 -18.83 -48.59 35.01
C ILE A 768 -17.78 -49.41 35.78
N GLY A 769 -17.32 -48.93 36.94
CA GLY A 769 -16.30 -49.61 37.76
C GLY A 769 -16.85 -50.83 38.51
N THR A 770 -15.96 -51.64 39.07
CA THR A 770 -16.35 -52.74 39.96
C THR A 770 -16.51 -52.28 41.41
N ARG A 771 -17.18 -53.09 42.24
CA ARG A 771 -17.30 -52.87 43.70
C ARG A 771 -15.95 -52.62 44.37
N ASP A 772 -14.95 -53.45 44.08
CA ASP A 772 -13.61 -53.33 44.69
C ASP A 772 -12.87 -52.06 44.25
N GLU A 773 -13.04 -51.65 43.00
CA GLU A 773 -12.46 -50.40 42.46
C GLU A 773 -13.11 -49.17 43.12
N TYR A 774 -14.43 -49.19 43.26
CA TYR A 774 -15.19 -48.14 43.93
C TYR A 774 -14.76 -48.01 45.41
N LEU A 775 -14.67 -49.12 46.14
CA LEU A 775 -14.22 -49.14 47.54
C LEU A 775 -12.82 -48.54 47.73
N LYS A 776 -11.90 -48.80 46.80
CA LYS A 776 -10.53 -48.24 46.85
C LYS A 776 -10.49 -46.73 46.63
N ILE A 777 -11.36 -46.19 45.78
CA ILE A 777 -11.37 -44.75 45.44
C ILE A 777 -12.34 -43.93 46.30
N LEU A 778 -13.28 -44.56 46.99
CA LEU A 778 -14.27 -43.92 47.87
C LEU A 778 -13.64 -42.97 48.92
N PRO A 779 -12.53 -43.30 49.61
CA PRO A 779 -11.88 -42.37 50.52
C PRO A 779 -11.41 -41.08 49.83
N PHE A 780 -10.98 -41.17 48.57
CA PHE A 780 -10.61 -39.99 47.78
C PHE A 780 -11.85 -39.17 47.42
N ILE A 781 -12.93 -39.81 46.96
CA ILE A 781 -14.21 -39.14 46.62
C ILE A 781 -14.74 -38.36 47.83
N LEU A 782 -14.84 -39.00 49.00
CA LEU A 782 -15.32 -38.37 50.23
C LEU A 782 -14.38 -37.27 50.74
N ARG A 783 -13.07 -37.40 50.48
CA ARG A 783 -12.09 -36.36 50.85
C ARG A 783 -12.24 -35.10 50.00
N VAL A 784 -12.47 -35.24 48.69
CA VAL A 784 -12.57 -34.13 47.72
C VAL A 784 -13.95 -33.46 47.73
N ALA A 785 -15.00 -34.14 48.18
CA ALA A 785 -16.30 -33.52 48.44
C ALA A 785 -16.11 -32.28 49.34
N HIS A 786 -16.73 -31.16 48.97
CA HIS A 786 -16.50 -29.86 49.63
C HIS A 786 -17.63 -29.46 50.58
N ASN A 787 -18.74 -30.18 50.58
CA ASN A 787 -19.86 -29.94 51.49
C ASN A 787 -20.51 -31.25 51.97
N LYS A 788 -21.40 -31.11 52.95
CA LYS A 788 -22.15 -32.22 53.57
C LYS A 788 -23.06 -32.93 52.57
N GLU A 789 -23.82 -32.17 51.79
CA GLU A 789 -24.84 -32.69 50.85
C GLU A 789 -24.22 -33.58 49.77
N LEU A 790 -23.13 -33.13 49.15
CA LEU A 790 -22.35 -33.90 48.18
C LEU A 790 -21.75 -35.15 48.84
N SER A 791 -21.14 -35.02 50.02
CA SER A 791 -20.56 -36.18 50.72
C SER A 791 -21.62 -37.26 51.02
N LEU A 792 -22.83 -36.85 51.39
CA LEU A 792 -23.98 -37.74 51.61
C LEU A 792 -24.50 -38.34 50.30
N SER A 793 -24.57 -37.54 49.22
CA SER A 793 -24.95 -38.02 47.88
C SER A 793 -23.98 -39.10 47.40
N GLU A 794 -22.68 -38.85 47.51
CA GLU A 794 -21.62 -39.80 47.15
C GLU A 794 -21.70 -41.09 47.98
N LEU A 795 -22.03 -40.96 49.27
CA LEU A 795 -22.24 -42.11 50.14
C LEU A 795 -23.52 -42.89 49.78
N ASN A 796 -24.58 -42.23 49.36
CA ASN A 796 -25.78 -42.91 48.89
C ASN A 796 -25.54 -43.62 47.54
N ASP A 797 -24.73 -43.01 46.67
CA ASP A 797 -24.32 -43.63 45.40
C ASP A 797 -23.53 -44.93 45.59
N SER A 798 -22.93 -45.16 46.77
CA SER A 798 -22.28 -46.43 47.10
C SER A 798 -23.23 -47.64 47.13
N ASP A 799 -24.54 -47.41 47.30
CA ASP A 799 -25.56 -48.47 47.22
C ASP A 799 -25.62 -49.10 45.83
N LYS A 800 -25.33 -48.31 44.79
CA LYS A 800 -25.30 -48.78 43.40
C LYS A 800 -24.25 -49.87 43.15
N PHE A 801 -23.26 -49.96 44.04
CA PHE A 801 -22.15 -50.91 43.97
C PHE A 801 -22.26 -52.06 44.98
N GLU A 802 -23.40 -52.18 45.68
CA GLU A 802 -23.63 -53.17 46.74
C GLU A 802 -22.50 -53.20 47.79
N CYS A 803 -21.96 -52.02 48.12
CA CYS A 803 -20.89 -51.91 49.09
C CYS A 803 -21.46 -52.07 50.51
N GLU A 804 -21.02 -53.10 51.24
CA GLU A 804 -21.32 -53.26 52.67
C GLU A 804 -20.54 -52.23 53.52
N LEU A 805 -20.98 -50.97 53.46
CA LEU A 805 -20.39 -49.88 54.23
C LEU A 805 -21.14 -49.67 55.53
N ASN A 806 -20.39 -49.36 56.60
CA ASN A 806 -20.98 -48.84 57.82
C ASN A 806 -21.39 -47.36 57.61
N LYS A 807 -22.53 -47.16 56.94
CA LYS A 807 -23.06 -45.83 56.63
C LYS A 807 -23.30 -44.98 57.87
N THR A 808 -23.66 -45.61 58.98
CA THR A 808 -23.83 -44.93 60.27
C THR A 808 -22.53 -44.29 60.74
N ALA A 809 -21.42 -45.01 60.64
CA ALA A 809 -20.08 -44.50 60.98
C ALA A 809 -19.61 -43.41 60.00
N LEU A 810 -19.81 -43.60 58.70
CA LEU A 810 -19.41 -42.64 57.66
C LEU A 810 -20.23 -41.34 57.72
N ASN A 811 -21.55 -41.43 57.94
CA ASN A 811 -22.40 -40.27 58.17
C ASN A 811 -21.95 -39.47 59.39
N ALA A 812 -21.61 -40.14 60.49
CA ALA A 812 -21.12 -39.45 61.68
C ALA A 812 -19.79 -38.72 61.41
N LEU A 813 -18.89 -39.30 60.60
CA LEU A 813 -17.66 -38.63 60.15
C LEU A 813 -17.95 -37.41 59.26
N ILE A 814 -18.91 -37.50 58.35
CA ILE A 814 -19.32 -36.38 57.49
C ILE A 814 -19.90 -35.24 58.34
N GLU A 815 -20.78 -35.56 59.29
CA GLU A 815 -21.32 -34.59 60.25
C GLU A 815 -20.21 -33.92 61.07
N ALA A 816 -19.24 -34.70 61.56
CA ALA A 816 -18.10 -34.18 62.30
C ALA A 816 -17.16 -33.30 61.46
N ARG A 817 -17.16 -33.46 60.13
CA ARG A 817 -16.35 -32.62 59.23
C ARG A 817 -17.01 -31.29 58.91
N TYR A 818 -18.30 -31.26 58.65
CA TYR A 818 -18.98 -30.08 58.08
C TYR A 818 -19.97 -29.36 59.02
N THR A 819 -20.25 -29.89 60.21
CA THR A 819 -21.23 -29.29 61.14
C THR A 819 -20.64 -29.05 62.54
N ASP A 820 -21.34 -28.26 63.35
CA ASP A 820 -21.04 -28.02 64.76
C ASP A 820 -21.40 -29.20 65.69
N LEU A 821 -21.98 -30.29 65.14
CA LEU A 821 -22.48 -31.46 65.86
C LEU A 821 -23.60 -31.18 66.88
N SER A 822 -24.19 -29.98 66.90
CA SER A 822 -25.24 -29.58 67.86
C SER A 822 -26.41 -30.58 67.85
N ASN A 823 -26.90 -30.90 66.66
CA ASN A 823 -28.00 -31.82 66.41
C ASN A 823 -27.60 -33.31 66.32
N TRP A 824 -26.30 -33.62 66.39
CA TRP A 824 -25.83 -35.01 66.30
C TRP A 824 -26.19 -35.80 67.55
N LYS A 825 -26.76 -36.99 67.38
CA LYS A 825 -27.11 -37.92 68.46
C LYS A 825 -26.36 -39.24 68.23
N ARG A 826 -25.84 -39.82 69.31
CA ARG A 826 -25.18 -41.12 69.27
C ARG A 826 -26.17 -42.18 68.74
N PRO A 827 -25.79 -42.98 67.74
CA PRO A 827 -26.60 -44.11 67.28
C PRO A 827 -26.91 -45.08 68.43
N LYS A 828 -28.09 -45.71 68.44
CA LYS A 828 -28.51 -46.62 69.52
C LYS A 828 -27.78 -47.98 69.39
N ASP A 829 -27.33 -48.53 70.52
CA ASP A 829 -26.33 -49.62 70.65
C ASP A 829 -26.59 -50.93 69.87
N LYS A 830 -27.80 -51.19 69.36
CA LYS A 830 -28.12 -52.45 68.66
C LYS A 830 -27.55 -52.58 67.23
N PHE A 831 -27.01 -51.51 66.64
CA PHE A 831 -26.51 -51.49 65.26
C PHE A 831 -25.06 -51.00 65.13
N ILE A 832 -24.31 -50.97 66.24
CA ILE A 832 -22.94 -50.49 66.26
C ILE A 832 -22.00 -51.70 66.20
N SER A 833 -21.24 -51.84 65.11
CA SER A 833 -20.08 -52.76 65.12
C SER A 833 -19.18 -52.39 66.31
N PRO A 834 -18.68 -53.37 67.09
CA PRO A 834 -17.72 -53.12 68.16
C PRO A 834 -16.51 -52.29 67.70
N GLU A 835 -16.16 -52.39 66.41
CA GLU A 835 -15.07 -51.66 65.77
C GLU A 835 -15.38 -50.17 65.52
N ALA A 836 -16.66 -49.80 65.43
CA ALA A 836 -17.12 -48.43 65.21
C ALA A 836 -17.37 -47.64 66.51
N ALA A 837 -17.52 -48.32 67.65
CA ALA A 837 -17.73 -47.66 68.95
C ALA A 837 -16.64 -46.63 69.30
N PRO A 838 -15.33 -46.89 69.09
CA PRO A 838 -14.28 -45.91 69.35
C PRO A 838 -14.35 -44.64 68.49
N LEU A 839 -14.98 -44.71 67.32
CA LEU A 839 -15.21 -43.56 66.45
C LEU A 839 -16.35 -42.69 66.97
N PHE A 840 -17.45 -43.30 67.40
CA PHE A 840 -18.55 -42.53 68.00
C PHE A 840 -18.12 -41.88 69.32
N ASP A 841 -17.30 -42.55 70.13
CA ASP A 841 -16.69 -41.95 71.33
C ASP A 841 -15.84 -40.71 70.99
N ALA A 842 -15.09 -40.77 69.88
CA ALA A 842 -14.29 -39.67 69.41
C ALA A 842 -15.15 -38.49 68.92
N ILE A 843 -16.22 -38.76 68.17
CA ILE A 843 -17.15 -37.73 67.69
C ILE A 843 -17.90 -37.07 68.85
N GLU A 844 -18.26 -37.83 69.89
CA GLU A 844 -18.89 -37.30 71.10
C GLU A 844 -17.94 -36.41 71.90
N ALA A 845 -16.65 -36.77 71.96
CA ALA A 845 -15.62 -35.92 72.53
C ALA A 845 -15.44 -34.62 71.72
N ILE A 846 -15.42 -34.70 70.38
CA ILE A 846 -15.35 -33.54 69.46
C ILE A 846 -16.57 -32.64 69.63
N LYS A 847 -17.78 -33.21 69.74
CA LYS A 847 -19.00 -32.45 69.98
C LYS A 847 -18.87 -31.58 71.23
N ARG A 848 -18.42 -32.17 72.35
CA ARG A 848 -18.17 -31.42 73.59
C ARG A 848 -17.13 -30.32 73.42
N MET A 849 -16.10 -30.54 72.60
CA MET A 849 -15.06 -29.54 72.33
C MET A 849 -15.57 -28.35 71.52
N ARG A 850 -16.62 -28.54 70.71
CA ARG A 850 -17.24 -27.50 69.88
C ARG A 850 -18.35 -26.73 70.58
N GLU A 851 -18.79 -27.16 71.76
CA GLU A 851 -19.76 -26.42 72.57
C GLU A 851 -19.16 -25.10 73.08
N GLU A 852 -19.94 -24.01 73.07
CA GLU A 852 -19.47 -22.66 73.45
C GLU A 852 -18.80 -22.62 74.83
N ASN A 853 -19.31 -23.42 75.77
CA ASN A 853 -18.83 -23.44 77.17
C ASN A 853 -17.53 -24.24 77.38
N PHE A 854 -17.01 -24.91 76.35
CA PHE A 854 -15.86 -25.78 76.49
C PHE A 854 -14.56 -25.00 76.73
N ILE A 855 -14.41 -23.82 76.11
CA ILE A 855 -13.25 -22.94 76.34
C ILE A 855 -13.22 -22.47 77.80
N ASP A 856 -14.37 -22.11 78.37
CA ASP A 856 -14.48 -21.75 79.78
C ASP A 856 -14.18 -22.91 80.72
N TYR A 857 -14.57 -24.13 80.35
CA TYR A 857 -14.23 -25.35 81.09
C TYR A 857 -12.71 -25.63 81.04
N LEU A 858 -12.10 -25.48 79.86
CA LEU A 858 -10.66 -25.64 79.65
C LEU A 858 -9.87 -24.61 80.48
N ASN A 859 -10.24 -23.34 80.39
CA ASN A 859 -9.62 -22.25 81.15
C ASN A 859 -9.73 -22.45 82.66
N ARG A 860 -10.89 -22.89 83.16
CA ARG A 860 -11.07 -23.25 84.58
C ARG A 860 -10.20 -24.43 85.00
N SER A 861 -10.12 -25.46 84.16
CA SER A 861 -9.31 -26.64 84.45
C SER A 861 -7.82 -26.32 84.52
N LEU A 862 -7.31 -25.47 83.62
CA LEU A 862 -5.89 -25.11 83.56
C LEU A 862 -5.43 -24.13 84.65
N LYS A 863 -6.35 -23.49 85.37
CA LYS A 863 -6.02 -22.81 86.64
C LYS A 863 -5.59 -23.80 87.74
N ALA A 864 -6.00 -25.06 87.64
CA ALA A 864 -5.78 -26.10 88.64
C ALA A 864 -4.82 -27.23 88.20
N MET A 865 -4.43 -27.30 86.92
CA MET A 865 -3.49 -28.32 86.41
C MET A 865 -2.71 -27.85 85.18
N LYS A 866 -1.62 -28.56 84.86
CA LYS A 866 -0.80 -28.28 83.66
C LYS A 866 -1.47 -28.80 82.38
N VAL A 867 -1.12 -28.22 81.23
CA VAL A 867 -1.59 -28.63 79.89
C VAL A 867 -1.44 -30.13 79.64
N ILE A 868 -0.28 -30.70 79.99
CA ILE A 868 0.00 -32.14 79.84
C ILE A 868 -0.98 -32.99 80.66
N ASP A 869 -1.31 -32.56 81.88
CA ASP A 869 -2.22 -33.29 82.77
C ASP A 869 -3.69 -33.18 82.31
N PHE A 870 -4.06 -32.07 81.68
CA PHE A 870 -5.34 -31.95 80.99
C PHE A 870 -5.40 -32.89 79.77
N GLY A 871 -4.34 -32.92 78.95
CA GLY A 871 -4.22 -33.81 77.79
C GLY A 871 -4.41 -35.29 78.18
N LYS A 872 -3.82 -35.73 79.30
CA LYS A 872 -3.97 -37.10 79.82
C LYS A 872 -5.42 -37.56 79.98
N ARG A 873 -6.39 -36.65 80.14
CA ARG A 873 -7.83 -36.99 80.19
C ARG A 873 -8.35 -37.62 78.90
N TYR A 874 -7.65 -37.41 77.78
CA TYR A 874 -7.96 -37.96 76.47
C TYR A 874 -7.05 -39.13 76.08
N ASN A 875 -6.26 -39.67 77.03
CA ASN A 875 -5.43 -40.85 76.80
C ASN A 875 -6.23 -42.09 76.36
N SER A 876 -7.53 -42.15 76.63
CA SER A 876 -8.40 -43.22 76.15
C SER A 876 -8.48 -43.30 74.62
N PHE A 877 -8.11 -42.23 73.91
CA PHE A 877 -7.97 -42.17 72.46
C PHE A 877 -6.53 -42.41 71.98
N SER A 878 -5.55 -42.35 72.88
CA SER A 878 -4.15 -42.64 72.59
C SER A 878 -4.02 -44.05 72.02
N ARG A 879 -3.15 -44.22 71.01
CA ARG A 879 -2.94 -45.48 70.28
C ARG A 879 -4.17 -46.05 69.53
N LYS A 880 -5.31 -45.35 69.51
CA LYS A 880 -6.47 -45.69 68.65
C LYS A 880 -6.38 -44.95 67.32
N ALA A 881 -6.95 -45.53 66.26
CA ALA A 881 -7.03 -44.92 64.94
C ALA A 881 -7.79 -43.57 64.94
N THR A 882 -8.66 -43.35 65.94
CA THR A 882 -9.48 -42.14 66.09
C THR A 882 -8.77 -41.00 66.85
N SER A 883 -7.57 -41.23 67.38
CA SER A 883 -6.73 -40.22 68.04
C SER A 883 -6.58 -38.95 67.22
N LYS A 884 -6.37 -39.10 65.90
CA LYS A 884 -6.20 -37.97 64.98
C LYS A 884 -7.38 -37.00 65.01
N LEU A 885 -8.60 -37.52 65.05
CA LEU A 885 -9.82 -36.72 65.03
C LEU A 885 -9.95 -35.89 66.30
N VAL A 886 -9.74 -36.53 67.47
CA VAL A 886 -9.92 -35.91 68.78
C VAL A 886 -8.79 -34.93 69.09
N PHE A 887 -7.53 -35.31 68.85
CA PHE A 887 -6.38 -34.49 69.21
C PHE A 887 -6.21 -33.29 68.28
N LEU A 888 -6.54 -33.39 66.98
CA LEU A 888 -6.53 -32.21 66.12
C LEU A 888 -7.62 -31.22 66.51
N GLU A 889 -8.81 -31.69 66.88
CA GLU A 889 -9.87 -30.78 67.30
C GLU A 889 -9.56 -30.10 68.64
N LEU A 890 -9.05 -30.86 69.61
CA LEU A 890 -8.60 -30.29 70.88
C LEU A 890 -7.45 -29.29 70.67
N GLY A 891 -6.56 -29.56 69.71
CA GLY A 891 -5.51 -28.63 69.30
C GLY A 891 -6.05 -27.29 68.80
N LYS A 892 -7.09 -27.29 67.94
CA LYS A 892 -7.76 -26.04 67.51
C LYS A 892 -8.31 -25.25 68.69
N VAL A 893 -8.86 -25.92 69.71
CA VAL A 893 -9.36 -25.26 70.93
C VAL A 893 -8.20 -24.65 71.74
N PHE A 894 -7.04 -25.30 71.78
CA PHE A 894 -5.84 -24.71 72.38
C PHE A 894 -5.32 -23.53 71.57
N GLU A 895 -5.27 -23.63 70.23
CA GLU A 895 -4.90 -22.54 69.31
C GLU A 895 -5.82 -21.32 69.42
N SER A 896 -7.12 -21.52 69.66
CA SER A 896 -8.07 -20.42 69.84
C SER A 896 -7.91 -19.68 71.19
N ARG A 897 -6.95 -20.07 72.04
CA ARG A 897 -6.61 -19.34 73.28
C ARG A 897 -5.43 -18.40 73.01
N ASP A 898 -5.43 -17.24 73.65
CA ASP A 898 -4.32 -16.24 73.59
C ASP A 898 -3.01 -16.68 74.28
N THR A 899 -2.79 -17.98 74.48
CA THR A 899 -1.63 -18.54 75.19
C THR A 899 -0.87 -19.51 74.30
N PHE A 900 -0.03 -18.97 73.40
CA PHE A 900 0.77 -19.73 72.43
C PHE A 900 1.61 -20.86 73.06
N ILE A 901 2.16 -20.62 74.26
CA ILE A 901 2.97 -21.63 75.00
C ILE A 901 2.14 -22.87 75.37
N ASP A 902 0.85 -22.69 75.67
CA ASP A 902 -0.01 -23.83 76.01
C ASP A 902 -0.29 -24.70 74.77
N SER A 903 -0.47 -24.08 73.60
CA SER A 903 -0.66 -24.77 72.33
C SER A 903 0.57 -25.58 71.93
N ILE A 904 1.77 -25.02 72.08
CA ILE A 904 3.04 -25.76 71.85
C ILE A 904 3.12 -26.96 72.78
N ARG A 905 2.95 -26.76 74.09
CA ARG A 905 3.03 -27.84 75.08
C ARG A 905 2.00 -28.93 74.84
N TYR A 906 0.82 -28.56 74.36
CA TYR A 906 -0.21 -29.50 73.96
C TYR A 906 0.23 -30.32 72.75
N TYR A 907 0.73 -29.68 71.69
CA TYR A 907 1.15 -30.39 70.48
C TYR A 907 2.38 -31.27 70.70
N GLU A 908 3.36 -30.82 71.48
CA GLU A 908 4.49 -31.66 71.94
C GLU A 908 4.00 -32.90 72.69
N TRP A 909 3.03 -32.73 73.58
CA TRP A 909 2.43 -33.86 74.28
C TRP A 909 1.66 -34.79 73.34
N ALA A 910 0.83 -34.24 72.45
CA ALA A 910 -0.01 -35.00 71.52
C ALA A 910 0.83 -35.82 70.53
N MET A 911 1.94 -35.27 70.02
CA MET A 911 2.90 -35.99 69.16
C MET A 911 3.47 -37.23 69.85
N ASN A 912 3.72 -37.14 71.17
CA ASN A 912 4.25 -38.25 71.96
C ASN A 912 3.20 -39.32 72.33
N GLN A 913 1.92 -39.12 72.00
CA GLN A 913 0.84 -40.08 72.30
C GLN A 913 0.51 -41.03 71.14
N SER A 914 1.15 -40.91 69.98
CA SER A 914 0.84 -41.74 68.83
C SER A 914 2.10 -42.11 68.05
N ASP A 915 2.23 -43.39 67.71
CA ASP A 915 3.32 -43.91 66.89
C ASP A 915 3.05 -43.76 65.39
N ASP A 916 1.91 -43.17 65.02
CA ASP A 916 1.53 -42.93 63.61
C ASP A 916 2.33 -41.75 63.02
N GLU A 917 3.31 -42.07 62.19
CA GLU A 917 4.15 -41.09 61.49
C GLU A 917 3.37 -40.09 60.62
N SER A 918 2.20 -40.47 60.09
CA SER A 918 1.34 -39.53 59.33
C SER A 918 0.62 -38.55 60.24
N PHE A 919 0.27 -38.97 61.46
CA PHE A 919 -0.27 -38.07 62.49
C PHE A 919 0.80 -37.07 62.97
N LYS A 920 2.01 -37.58 63.27
CA LYS A 920 3.14 -36.75 63.71
C LYS A 920 3.49 -35.69 62.68
N ARG A 921 3.47 -36.02 61.39
CA ARG A 921 3.62 -35.04 60.29
C ARG A 921 2.47 -34.03 60.24
N ALA A 922 1.22 -34.46 60.41
CA ALA A 922 0.07 -33.57 60.36
C ALA A 922 0.05 -32.55 61.51
N ILE A 923 0.55 -32.93 62.69
CA ILE A 923 0.71 -32.02 63.83
C ILE A 923 1.99 -31.19 63.75
N GLY A 924 3.13 -31.77 63.37
CA GLY A 924 4.42 -31.06 63.33
C GLY A 924 4.57 -29.97 62.26
N ILE A 925 3.59 -29.81 61.37
CA ILE A 925 3.50 -28.71 60.38
C ILE A 925 2.68 -27.51 60.93
N ARG A 926 1.91 -27.71 62.01
CA ARG A 926 1.15 -26.67 62.71
C ARG A 926 1.92 -26.18 63.93
#